data_AF-A0AAJ5YRB9-F1
#
_entry.id   AF-A0AAJ5YRB9-F1
#
_cell.length_a   1.000
_cell.length_b   1.000
_cell.length_c   1.000
_cell.angle_alpha   90.00
_cell.angle_beta   90.00
_cell.angle_gamma   90.00
#
_symmetry.space_group_name_H-M   'P 1'
#
loop_
_entity.id
_entity.type
_entity.pdbx_description
1 polymer ?
#
loop_
_entity_poly.entity_id
_entity_poly.type
_entity_poly.pdbx_seq_one_letter_code
_entity_poly.pdbx_strand_id
1 'polypeptide(L)'
;MAISAFSAAPLVQTPIQLAVHSHLKEDSRQSNLCSTRICTKSRSLVALGNVVRLRSSGVRRRQGLVVHVEQGSTVVLMDVNTQTPIHTYTLAPSDHVCAPPLVVEGRQNGSLFRTTYLALTATRGTCLCVWNEQLDPSGRVIAAHQTEKRKFEYAGNIQALFVLRSGNLLAFESDAVMLLKNPLSDQDAGSELGKVHGAFHLRYDTHVLEAAKSPSGQDAILLLSGAKTNLEISLVEIHDTAPCLRTVSSVASASLSNDHEVTSAAFHPDGTLTILYSSGQLSTMQIEWDGELQMNDHRTTTLVSLRNVPAQVLLLSASHLLVMALPTGDKGKERAAALVWDVDLETVLAQVEWSLGTTPTNDSSISAVCASDAYVSILIDTPHSNLIRSSVLALPISVPTHGLLVHALHAAPQTDAWVHGVSKDHSNHDAKQALLPAPHKAFLSQMEQLAPAQRTSELDKHFSSFLQQESQRLRAAEQVKASRKAPKPALPLAFVQQVLMYALPAIEKGQQPTYAPHTLRYMLERQLLTTSLLPGNALATRIRATQDWSLMYLMLRHVPDLAESHAIITLSDALNQQENSTAPTVARVLQHVLAPPPFSKPVLRMALRTHISDNAHILILLDIVISWIRTVLHAPLTDDVKQEVGSSQGLRTIPTTSINYRTSDVRAPAIQAVVSFGEDLLDTFFPQLLTDSATHAALAEYTRALSQYTSELQIITKLQTPLATFQQTDKGKNNLKPDPKSKRLALHEASLLVPLYSRESLEI
;
A
#
# COMPACT_ATOMS: atom_id res chain seq x y z
N MET A 1 -22.16 21.47 -6.33
CA MET A 1 -20.97 20.75 -6.86
C MET A 1 -20.49 19.84 -5.76
N ALA A 2 -20.70 18.54 -5.93
CA ALA A 2 -20.32 17.52 -4.97
C ALA A 2 -18.79 17.53 -4.79
N ILE A 3 -18.34 17.56 -3.55
CA ILE A 3 -16.95 17.34 -3.16
C ILE A 3 -16.64 15.91 -3.63
N SER A 4 -15.82 15.76 -4.68
CA SER A 4 -15.29 14.45 -5.04
C SER A 4 -14.54 13.92 -3.84
N ALA A 5 -14.99 12.82 -3.26
CA ALA A 5 -14.23 12.11 -2.24
C ALA A 5 -12.83 11.86 -2.82
N PHE A 6 -11.81 12.44 -2.18
CA PHE A 6 -10.42 12.18 -2.54
C PHE A 6 -10.18 10.68 -2.39
N SER A 7 -9.95 10.00 -3.50
CA SER A 7 -9.50 8.61 -3.46
C SER A 7 -8.06 8.60 -2.95
N ALA A 8 -7.70 7.59 -2.16
CA ALA A 8 -6.31 7.39 -1.76
C ALA A 8 -5.43 7.24 -3.02
N ALA A 9 -4.17 7.65 -2.94
CA ALA A 9 -3.21 7.45 -4.02
C ALA A 9 -2.64 6.02 -3.96
N PRO A 10 -2.33 5.39 -5.11
CA PRO A 10 -1.50 4.19 -5.13
C PRO A 10 -0.14 4.51 -4.50
N LEU A 11 0.33 3.63 -3.63
CA LEU A 11 1.53 3.84 -2.83
C LEU A 11 2.37 2.56 -2.81
N VAL A 12 3.66 2.72 -3.08
CA VAL A 12 4.69 1.73 -2.78
C VAL A 12 5.78 2.42 -1.99
N GLN A 13 6.20 1.79 -0.91
CA GLN A 13 7.15 2.37 0.04
C GLN A 13 8.46 1.63 0.07
N THR A 14 9.47 2.24 0.69
CA THR A 14 10.77 1.60 0.87
C THR A 14 10.58 0.30 1.67
N PRO A 15 11.11 -0.82 1.19
CA PRO A 15 10.91 -2.10 1.86
C PRO A 15 11.55 -2.11 3.25
N ILE A 16 10.89 -2.81 4.17
CA ILE A 16 11.35 -3.05 5.52
C ILE A 16 12.21 -4.30 5.52
N GLN A 17 13.46 -4.19 5.96
CA GLN A 17 14.36 -5.33 6.03
C GLN A 17 14.01 -6.22 7.22
N LEU A 18 13.59 -7.46 6.95
CA LEU A 18 13.23 -8.44 7.97
C LEU A 18 14.45 -9.24 8.41
N ALA A 19 15.23 -9.76 7.45
CA ALA A 19 16.42 -10.55 7.71
C ALA A 19 17.46 -10.37 6.60
N VAL A 20 18.74 -10.50 6.94
CA VAL A 20 19.84 -10.55 5.98
C VAL A 20 20.78 -11.67 6.38
N HIS A 21 21.13 -12.51 5.41
CA HIS A 21 22.04 -13.63 5.58
C HIS A 21 23.14 -13.55 4.53
N SER A 22 24.36 -13.87 4.95
CA SER A 22 25.52 -14.02 4.06
C SER A 22 26.00 -15.47 4.18
N HIS A 23 26.20 -16.14 3.05
CA HIS A 23 26.71 -17.50 3.02
C HIS A 23 27.75 -17.68 1.92
N LEU A 24 28.68 -18.62 2.12
CA LEU A 24 29.71 -18.93 1.14
C LEU A 24 29.08 -19.62 -0.08
N LYS A 25 29.56 -19.26 -1.26
CA LYS A 25 29.25 -19.90 -2.53
C LYS A 25 29.99 -21.25 -2.55
N GLU A 26 29.37 -22.31 -2.05
CA GLU A 26 29.99 -23.64 -2.04
C GLU A 26 30.02 -24.28 -3.44
N ASP A 27 31.14 -24.91 -3.79
CA ASP A 27 31.35 -25.64 -5.04
C ASP A 27 30.50 -26.93 -5.08
N SER A 28 29.34 -26.87 -5.72
CA SER A 28 28.65 -27.97 -6.42
C SER A 28 28.22 -29.26 -5.68
N ARG A 29 28.52 -29.47 -4.39
CA ARG A 29 28.30 -30.79 -3.74
C ARG A 29 27.40 -30.84 -2.50
N GLN A 30 26.91 -29.73 -1.96
CA GLN A 30 25.88 -29.77 -0.91
C GLN A 30 24.55 -29.23 -1.45
N SER A 31 23.49 -29.93 -1.07
CA SER A 31 22.09 -29.81 -1.49
C SER A 31 21.59 -28.38 -1.50
N ASN A 32 20.98 -28.04 -2.63
CA ASN A 32 20.76 -26.69 -3.06
C ASN A 32 19.28 -26.36 -2.98
N LEU A 33 18.98 -25.26 -2.30
CA LEU A 33 17.62 -24.80 -2.04
C LEU A 33 17.04 -24.03 -3.24
N CYS A 34 15.83 -24.40 -3.65
CA CYS A 34 15.02 -23.59 -4.56
C CYS A 34 14.38 -22.46 -3.75
N SER A 35 14.71 -21.20 -4.07
CA SER A 35 13.85 -20.08 -3.69
C SER A 35 12.48 -20.27 -4.35
N THR A 36 11.45 -19.53 -3.93
CA THR A 36 10.04 -19.69 -4.34
C THR A 36 9.75 -19.83 -5.83
N ARG A 37 10.72 -19.57 -6.70
CA ARG A 37 10.64 -19.79 -8.15
C ARG A 37 11.95 -20.37 -8.66
N ILE A 38 11.84 -21.45 -9.43
CA ILE A 38 12.90 -22.39 -9.85
C ILE A 38 13.91 -21.77 -10.85
N CYS A 39 13.77 -20.49 -11.21
CA CYS A 39 14.56 -19.88 -12.31
C CYS A 39 15.75 -19.01 -11.88
N THR A 40 16.36 -19.29 -10.73
CA THR A 40 17.60 -18.63 -10.33
C THR A 40 18.77 -19.60 -10.57
N LYS A 41 19.66 -19.25 -11.52
CA LYS A 41 20.94 -19.99 -11.70
C LYS A 41 21.75 -20.04 -10.39
N SER A 42 21.49 -19.11 -9.48
CA SER A 42 21.97 -19.06 -8.11
C SER A 42 20.98 -19.73 -7.15
N ARG A 43 21.41 -20.81 -6.52
CA ARG A 43 20.69 -21.53 -5.46
C ARG A 43 20.92 -20.80 -4.13
N SER A 44 19.86 -20.59 -3.33
CA SER A 44 19.91 -19.73 -2.12
C SER A 44 19.55 -20.52 -0.88
N LEU A 45 20.27 -20.35 0.23
CA LEU A 45 19.92 -20.97 1.52
C LEU A 45 18.63 -20.41 2.14
N VAL A 46 17.97 -19.48 1.47
CA VAL A 46 16.72 -18.85 1.91
C VAL A 46 15.64 -19.11 0.87
N ALA A 47 14.45 -19.50 1.32
CA ALA A 47 13.30 -19.68 0.47
C ALA A 47 12.08 -19.05 1.13
N LEU A 48 11.32 -18.23 0.39
CA LEU A 48 9.98 -17.84 0.83
C LEU A 48 9.03 -19.02 0.62
N GLY A 49 7.80 -18.93 1.10
CA GLY A 49 6.82 -19.99 0.93
C GLY A 49 5.41 -19.47 1.06
N ASN A 50 4.44 -20.33 0.74
CA ASN A 50 3.03 -19.96 0.70
C ASN A 50 2.32 -20.37 1.98
N VAL A 51 1.45 -19.47 2.47
CA VAL A 51 0.51 -19.77 3.56
C VAL A 51 -0.90 -19.70 3.00
N VAL A 52 -1.62 -20.81 3.07
CA VAL A 52 -2.95 -20.97 2.48
C VAL A 52 -3.93 -21.52 3.51
N ARG A 53 -5.22 -21.29 3.28
CA ARG A 53 -6.32 -21.76 4.10
C ARG A 53 -7.31 -22.53 3.23
N LEU A 54 -7.55 -23.79 3.59
CA LEU A 54 -8.56 -24.65 2.99
C LEU A 54 -9.94 -24.25 3.50
N ARG A 55 -10.87 -24.02 2.57
CA ARG A 55 -12.29 -23.81 2.81
C ARG A 55 -13.10 -24.78 1.98
N SER A 56 -14.37 -24.97 2.34
CA SER A 56 -15.31 -25.72 1.51
C SER A 56 -15.45 -25.10 0.11
N SER A 57 -15.25 -23.80 -0.03
CA SER A 57 -15.27 -23.06 -1.30
C SER A 57 -13.92 -22.99 -2.01
N GLY A 58 -12.86 -23.58 -1.43
CA GLY A 58 -11.57 -23.61 -2.08
C GLY A 58 -10.32 -23.33 -1.28
N VAL A 59 -9.19 -23.27 -1.99
CA VAL A 59 -7.88 -22.90 -1.46
C VAL A 59 -7.71 -21.38 -1.55
N ARG A 60 -7.74 -20.69 -0.41
CA ARG A 60 -7.49 -19.24 -0.37
C ARG A 60 -6.20 -18.94 0.36
N ARG A 61 -5.39 -18.03 -0.19
CA ARG A 61 -4.21 -17.53 0.52
C ARG A 61 -4.56 -16.92 1.89
N ARG A 62 -3.75 -17.21 2.90
CA ARG A 62 -3.88 -16.63 4.23
C ARG A 62 -3.17 -15.27 4.27
N GLN A 63 -3.96 -14.19 4.27
CA GLN A 63 -3.42 -12.83 4.36
C GLN A 63 -2.73 -12.60 5.71
N GLY A 64 -1.63 -11.84 5.66
CA GLY A 64 -0.84 -11.38 6.80
C GLY A 64 0.26 -12.35 7.24
N LEU A 65 0.26 -13.59 6.75
CA LEU A 65 1.25 -14.60 7.13
C LEU A 65 2.18 -14.95 5.98
N VAL A 66 3.47 -15.10 6.29
CA VAL A 66 4.49 -15.63 5.38
C VAL A 66 5.32 -16.66 6.11
N VAL A 67 5.68 -17.70 5.38
CA VAL A 67 6.63 -18.71 5.85
C VAL A 67 7.90 -18.59 5.03
N HIS A 68 9.05 -18.70 5.67
CA HIS A 68 10.34 -18.71 4.97
C HIS A 68 11.34 -19.61 5.68
N VAL A 69 12.32 -20.10 4.94
CA VAL A 69 13.46 -20.85 5.46
C VAL A 69 14.63 -19.89 5.61
N GLU A 70 15.22 -19.82 6.79
CA GLU A 70 16.43 -19.05 7.08
C GLU A 70 17.63 -19.99 7.15
N GLN A 71 18.68 -19.67 6.39
CA GLN A 71 19.98 -20.36 6.39
C GLN A 71 19.91 -21.89 6.21
N GLY A 72 18.88 -22.38 5.52
CA GLY A 72 18.63 -23.81 5.30
C GLY A 72 18.38 -24.64 6.56
N SER A 73 18.31 -24.02 7.75
CA SER A 73 18.27 -24.71 9.05
C SER A 73 17.06 -24.35 9.88
N THR A 74 16.36 -23.27 9.56
CA THR A 74 15.26 -22.77 10.38
C THR A 74 14.07 -22.41 9.49
N VAL A 75 12.88 -22.89 9.82
CA VAL A 75 11.63 -22.50 9.14
C VAL A 75 10.89 -21.53 10.05
N VAL A 76 10.66 -20.31 9.58
CA VAL A 76 10.00 -19.24 10.33
C VAL A 76 8.65 -18.97 9.69
N LEU A 77 7.58 -19.08 10.48
CA LEU A 77 6.26 -18.54 10.16
C LEU A 77 6.14 -17.18 10.83
N MET A 78 5.96 -16.13 10.04
CA MET A 78 5.93 -14.74 10.49
C MET A 78 4.60 -14.07 10.17
N ASP A 79 4.12 -13.22 11.09
CA ASP A 79 3.09 -12.22 10.78
C ASP A 79 3.79 -11.00 10.19
N VAL A 80 3.51 -10.69 8.93
CA VAL A 80 4.16 -9.60 8.19
C VAL A 80 3.67 -8.23 8.67
N ASN A 81 2.47 -8.13 9.23
CA ASN A 81 1.94 -6.85 9.72
C ASN A 81 2.63 -6.41 11.01
N THR A 82 2.90 -7.36 11.91
CA THR A 82 3.61 -7.11 13.18
C THR A 82 5.11 -7.35 13.08
N GLN A 83 5.57 -8.00 12.01
CA GLN A 83 6.97 -8.43 11.79
C GLN A 83 7.46 -9.37 12.91
N THR A 84 6.55 -10.12 13.52
CA THR A 84 6.87 -11.04 14.61
C THR A 84 6.79 -12.49 14.16
N PRO A 85 7.78 -13.33 14.50
CA PRO A 85 7.67 -14.77 14.29
C PRO A 85 6.52 -15.32 15.15
N ILE A 86 5.60 -16.04 14.51
CA ILE A 86 4.53 -16.80 15.16
C ILE A 86 5.06 -18.15 15.62
N HIS A 87 5.83 -18.81 14.75
CA HIS A 87 6.40 -20.13 15.04
C HIS A 87 7.72 -20.32 14.30
N THR A 88 8.62 -21.07 14.92
CA THR A 88 9.94 -21.37 14.38
C THR A 88 10.27 -22.84 14.56
N TYR A 89 10.58 -23.53 13.47
CA TYR A 89 11.06 -24.92 13.50
C TYR A 89 12.55 -24.97 13.19
N THR A 90 13.32 -25.66 14.02
CA THR A 90 14.74 -25.92 13.75
C THR A 90 14.90 -27.28 13.10
N LEU A 91 15.68 -27.33 12.03
CA LEU A 91 16.02 -28.52 11.26
C LEU A 91 17.33 -29.11 11.77
N ALA A 92 17.52 -30.42 11.57
CA ALA A 92 18.80 -31.04 11.88
C ALA A 92 19.87 -30.53 10.89
N PRO A 93 21.16 -30.49 11.27
CA PRO A 93 22.23 -30.08 10.36
C PRO A 93 22.34 -30.93 9.08
N SER A 94 21.82 -32.17 9.12
CA SER A 94 21.75 -33.08 7.97
C SER A 94 20.49 -32.91 7.12
N ASP A 95 19.48 -32.18 7.61
CA ASP A 95 18.24 -31.93 6.90
C ASP A 95 18.48 -30.78 5.92
N HIS A 96 18.39 -31.07 4.62
CA HIS A 96 18.59 -30.07 3.59
C HIS A 96 17.30 -29.84 2.82
N VAL A 97 16.71 -28.65 2.97
CA VAL A 97 15.47 -28.33 2.29
C VAL A 97 15.70 -28.29 0.76
N CYS A 98 14.73 -28.75 -0.04
CA CYS A 98 14.82 -28.78 -1.50
C CYS A 98 13.66 -28.06 -2.23
N ALA A 99 12.58 -27.75 -1.52
CA ALA A 99 11.45 -26.97 -2.02
C ALA A 99 11.05 -25.85 -1.04
N PRO A 100 10.44 -24.76 -1.53
CA PRO A 100 9.79 -23.75 -0.71
C PRO A 100 8.82 -24.36 0.32
N PRO A 101 8.78 -23.86 1.58
CA PRO A 101 7.85 -24.35 2.58
C PRO A 101 6.40 -24.00 2.21
N LEU A 102 5.48 -24.89 2.56
CA LEU A 102 4.04 -24.69 2.36
C LEU A 102 3.32 -24.84 3.71
N VAL A 103 2.55 -23.82 4.11
CA VAL A 103 1.74 -23.87 5.32
C VAL A 103 0.27 -23.86 4.96
N VAL A 104 -0.48 -24.84 5.47
CA VAL A 104 -1.89 -25.03 5.18
C VAL A 104 -2.70 -24.96 6.47
N GLU A 105 -3.65 -24.02 6.54
CA GLU A 105 -4.66 -23.97 7.60
C GLU A 105 -5.94 -24.66 7.13
N GLY A 106 -6.43 -25.65 7.86
CA GLY A 106 -7.63 -26.41 7.50
C GLY A 106 -8.46 -26.80 8.72
N ARG A 107 -9.69 -27.26 8.50
CA ARG A 107 -10.51 -27.86 9.57
C ARG A 107 -10.53 -29.36 9.41
N GLN A 108 -10.26 -30.08 10.51
CA GLN A 108 -10.36 -31.53 10.60
C GLN A 108 -11.19 -31.87 11.84
N ASN A 109 -12.25 -32.65 11.67
CA ASN A 109 -13.17 -33.06 12.75
C ASN A 109 -13.67 -31.89 13.62
N GLY A 110 -13.91 -30.72 13.00
CA GLY A 110 -14.39 -29.51 13.68
C GLY A 110 -13.30 -28.63 14.31
N SER A 111 -12.10 -29.16 14.52
CA SER A 111 -10.94 -28.42 15.03
C SER A 111 -10.16 -27.75 13.90
N LEU A 112 -9.59 -26.57 14.16
CA LEU A 112 -8.72 -25.88 13.21
C LEU A 112 -7.28 -26.41 13.39
N PHE A 113 -6.62 -26.71 12.29
CA PHE A 113 -5.23 -27.15 12.27
C PHE A 113 -4.40 -26.27 11.35
N ARG A 114 -3.12 -26.16 11.67
CA ARG A 114 -2.08 -25.64 10.80
C ARG A 114 -1.07 -26.74 10.54
N THR A 115 -0.83 -27.00 9.27
CA THR A 115 0.13 -28.00 8.83
C THR A 115 1.25 -27.34 8.04
N THR A 116 2.48 -27.52 8.49
CA THR A 116 3.69 -27.03 7.80
C THR A 116 4.33 -28.19 7.05
N TYR A 117 4.42 -28.05 5.73
CA TYR A 117 5.05 -28.98 4.81
C TYR A 117 6.44 -28.49 4.39
N LEU A 118 7.42 -29.38 4.47
CA LEU A 118 8.79 -29.08 4.09
C LEU A 118 9.42 -30.28 3.38
N ALA A 119 9.86 -30.07 2.14
CA ALA A 119 10.56 -31.08 1.36
C ALA A 119 12.06 -31.06 1.71
N LEU A 120 12.60 -32.18 2.18
CA LEU A 120 14.01 -32.37 2.53
C LEU A 120 14.67 -33.33 1.54
N THR A 121 15.93 -33.11 1.23
CA THR A 121 16.74 -34.00 0.39
C THR A 121 17.01 -35.30 1.14
N ALA A 122 16.76 -36.43 0.50
CA ALA A 122 17.02 -37.77 1.03
C ALA A 122 17.91 -38.57 0.07
N THR A 123 18.47 -39.70 0.54
CA THR A 123 19.36 -40.54 -0.27
C THR A 123 18.69 -41.15 -1.51
N ARG A 124 17.36 -41.32 -1.48
CA ARG A 124 16.55 -41.94 -2.53
C ARG A 124 15.53 -40.98 -3.17
N GLY A 125 15.68 -39.68 -2.96
CA GLY A 125 14.75 -38.67 -3.46
C GLY A 125 14.47 -37.61 -2.40
N THR A 126 13.21 -37.49 -1.99
CA THR A 126 12.75 -36.44 -1.09
C THR A 126 12.08 -37.02 0.16
N CYS A 127 12.40 -36.48 1.33
CA CYS A 127 11.67 -36.69 2.56
C CYS A 127 10.77 -35.49 2.84
N LEU A 128 9.45 -35.67 2.77
CA LEU A 128 8.48 -34.66 3.17
C LEU A 128 8.30 -34.70 4.69
N CYS A 129 8.74 -33.64 5.35
CA CYS A 129 8.50 -33.42 6.77
C CYS A 129 7.20 -32.62 6.95
N VAL A 130 6.36 -33.09 7.88
CA VAL A 130 5.03 -32.54 8.15
C VAL A 130 4.91 -32.24 9.64
N TRP A 131 4.65 -30.98 9.98
CA TRP A 131 4.33 -30.57 11.35
C TRP A 131 2.85 -30.19 11.45
N ASN A 132 2.14 -30.78 12.41
CA ASN A 132 0.74 -30.51 12.66
C ASN A 132 0.53 -29.82 14.00
N GLU A 133 -0.18 -28.70 13.95
CA GLU A 133 -0.51 -27.88 15.11
C GLU A 133 -2.02 -27.69 15.19
N GLN A 134 -2.58 -27.90 16.37
CA GLN A 134 -3.97 -27.55 16.63
C GLN A 134 -4.07 -26.07 16.99
N LEU A 135 -4.98 -25.37 16.32
CA LEU A 135 -5.26 -23.97 16.51
C LEU A 135 -6.57 -23.77 17.27
N ASP A 136 -6.62 -22.72 18.07
CA ASP A 136 -7.84 -22.21 18.67
C ASP A 136 -8.70 -21.46 17.61
N PRO A 137 -9.94 -21.05 17.94
CA PRO A 137 -10.78 -20.29 17.02
C PRO A 137 -10.18 -18.94 16.58
N SER A 138 -9.22 -18.39 17.34
CA SER A 138 -8.49 -17.16 17.01
C SER A 138 -7.30 -17.38 16.07
N GLY A 139 -6.95 -18.65 15.79
CA GLY A 139 -5.81 -19.02 14.95
C GLY A 139 -4.47 -19.10 15.68
N ARG A 140 -4.49 -19.11 17.02
CA ARG A 140 -3.31 -19.29 17.87
C ARG A 140 -3.11 -20.77 18.20
N VAL A 141 -1.86 -21.18 18.34
CA VAL A 141 -1.51 -22.57 18.69
C VAL A 141 -1.98 -22.87 20.10
N ILE A 142 -2.68 -23.99 20.28
CA ILE A 142 -3.10 -24.47 21.59
C ILE A 142 -1.92 -25.18 22.25
N ALA A 143 -1.24 -24.50 23.18
CA ALA A 143 -0.04 -25.02 23.86
C ALA A 143 -0.24 -26.37 24.57
N ALA A 144 -1.48 -26.73 24.91
CA ALA A 144 -1.81 -28.02 25.54
C ALA A 144 -1.65 -29.23 24.58
N HIS A 145 -1.57 -29.01 23.27
CA HIS A 145 -1.42 -30.08 22.27
C HIS A 145 0.00 -30.06 21.71
N GLN A 146 0.70 -31.20 21.77
CA GLN A 146 2.06 -31.34 21.26
C GLN A 146 2.06 -31.31 19.73
N THR A 147 2.96 -30.52 19.13
CA THR A 147 3.17 -30.51 17.68
C THR A 147 3.59 -31.90 17.21
N GLU A 148 2.80 -32.52 16.34
CA GLU A 148 3.11 -33.83 15.79
C GLU A 148 3.99 -33.69 14.55
N LYS A 149 5.17 -34.33 14.54
CA LYS A 149 6.09 -34.35 13.40
C LYS A 149 6.05 -35.71 12.72
N ARG A 150 5.70 -35.75 11.43
CA ARG A 150 5.73 -36.95 10.58
C ARG A 150 6.70 -36.76 9.40
N LYS A 151 7.28 -37.85 8.91
CA LYS A 151 8.19 -37.87 7.75
C LYS A 151 7.69 -38.92 6.74
N PHE A 152 7.65 -38.55 5.47
CA PHE A 152 7.24 -39.43 4.35
C PHE A 152 8.34 -39.41 3.29
N GLU A 153 8.74 -40.57 2.76
CA GLU A 153 9.77 -40.67 1.72
C GLU A 153 9.12 -40.86 0.35
N TYR A 154 9.60 -40.10 -0.64
CA TYR A 154 9.14 -40.13 -2.02
C TYR A 154 10.32 -40.31 -2.98
N ALA A 155 10.07 -41.03 -4.06
CA ALA A 155 11.02 -41.20 -5.14
C ALA A 155 11.04 -39.96 -6.04
N GLY A 156 12.18 -39.29 -6.14
CA GLY A 156 12.38 -38.08 -6.94
C GLY A 156 12.62 -36.82 -6.12
N ASN A 157 12.96 -35.72 -6.80
CA ASN A 157 13.38 -34.47 -6.17
C ASN A 157 12.27 -33.43 -6.30
N ILE A 158 11.50 -33.24 -5.23
CA ILE A 158 10.42 -32.26 -5.18
C ILE A 158 11.02 -30.85 -5.15
N GLN A 159 10.61 -30.01 -6.10
CA GLN A 159 11.04 -28.62 -6.25
C GLN A 159 9.99 -27.62 -5.77
N ALA A 160 8.71 -28.00 -5.82
CA ALA A 160 7.61 -27.17 -5.34
C ALA A 160 6.45 -28.03 -4.83
N LEU A 161 5.70 -27.46 -3.87
CA LEU A 161 4.53 -28.07 -3.24
C LEU A 161 3.33 -27.12 -3.30
N PHE A 162 2.18 -27.66 -3.66
CA PHE A 162 0.90 -26.97 -3.66
C PHE A 162 -0.15 -27.83 -2.96
N VAL A 163 -1.20 -27.22 -2.43
CA VAL A 163 -2.34 -27.93 -1.84
C VAL A 163 -3.56 -27.79 -2.73
N LEU A 164 -4.33 -28.86 -2.84
CA LEU A 164 -5.59 -28.92 -3.56
C LEU A 164 -6.77 -28.71 -2.60
N ARG A 165 -7.97 -28.52 -3.15
CA ARG A 165 -9.17 -28.32 -2.31
C ARG A 165 -9.49 -29.56 -1.48
N SER A 166 -9.20 -30.75 -2.02
CA SER A 166 -9.30 -32.02 -1.30
C SER A 166 -8.33 -32.14 -0.11
N GLY A 167 -7.36 -31.23 0.00
CA GLY A 167 -6.26 -31.30 0.96
C GLY A 167 -5.13 -32.23 0.51
N ASN A 168 -5.27 -32.90 -0.62
CA ASN A 168 -4.17 -33.59 -1.29
C ASN A 168 -3.09 -32.57 -1.69
N LEU A 169 -1.86 -33.05 -1.82
CA LEU A 169 -0.74 -32.20 -2.22
C LEU A 169 -0.37 -32.49 -3.68
N LEU A 170 0.04 -31.45 -4.37
CA LEU A 170 0.67 -31.57 -5.67
C LEU A 170 2.14 -31.23 -5.53
N ALA A 171 2.99 -32.18 -5.89
CA ALA A 171 4.44 -32.03 -5.86
C ALA A 171 4.98 -31.96 -7.28
N PHE A 172 5.82 -30.96 -7.55
CA PHE A 172 6.50 -30.82 -8.83
C PHE A 172 7.93 -31.31 -8.75
N GLU A 173 8.33 -32.08 -9.74
CA GLU A 173 9.71 -32.47 -10.04
C GLU A 173 10.17 -31.81 -11.33
N SER A 174 11.45 -31.96 -11.69
CA SER A 174 12.00 -31.39 -12.94
C SER A 174 11.21 -31.77 -14.20
N ASP A 175 10.72 -33.02 -14.24
CA ASP A 175 10.15 -33.69 -15.43
C ASP A 175 8.84 -34.42 -15.12
N ALA A 176 8.23 -34.16 -13.96
CA ALA A 176 7.00 -34.83 -13.55
C ALA A 176 6.19 -34.02 -12.56
N VAL A 177 4.88 -34.27 -12.55
CA VAL A 177 3.95 -33.78 -11.54
C VAL A 177 3.39 -34.98 -10.79
N MET A 178 3.45 -34.95 -9.47
CA MET A 178 2.97 -36.00 -8.58
C MET A 178 1.79 -35.51 -7.75
N LEU A 179 0.74 -36.32 -7.70
CA LEU A 179 -0.36 -36.17 -6.77
C LEU A 179 -0.06 -37.00 -5.52
N LEU A 180 0.02 -36.35 -4.37
CA LEU A 180 0.30 -36.98 -3.08
C LEU A 180 -0.96 -36.94 -2.21
N LYS A 181 -1.28 -38.07 -1.57
CA LYS A 181 -2.42 -38.15 -0.66
C LYS A 181 -2.23 -37.21 0.52
N ASN A 182 -3.31 -36.56 0.94
CA ASN A 182 -3.32 -35.72 2.13
C ASN A 182 -2.70 -36.49 3.33
N PRO A 183 -1.54 -36.04 3.85
CA PRO A 183 -0.85 -36.75 4.94
C PRO A 183 -1.58 -36.63 6.28
N LEU A 184 -2.66 -35.84 6.36
CA LEU A 184 -3.58 -35.77 7.49
C LEU A 184 -4.70 -36.81 7.46
N SER A 185 -4.88 -37.52 6.34
CA SER A 185 -5.88 -38.60 6.21
C SER A 185 -5.35 -39.94 6.74
N ASP A 186 -6.20 -40.78 7.32
CA ASP A 186 -5.76 -42.01 8.01
C ASP A 186 -5.35 -43.19 7.09
N GLN A 187 -4.58 -44.09 7.70
CA GLN A 187 -3.94 -45.37 7.25
C GLN A 187 -2.96 -45.36 6.07
N ASP A 188 -3.14 -44.53 5.02
CA ASP A 188 -2.20 -44.46 3.87
C ASP A 188 -1.64 -43.05 3.62
N ALA A 189 -1.47 -42.27 4.68
CA ALA A 189 -0.93 -40.91 4.64
C ALA A 189 0.40 -40.84 3.88
N GLY A 190 0.50 -39.92 2.92
CA GLY A 190 1.73 -39.69 2.17
C GLY A 190 2.08 -40.75 1.13
N SER A 191 1.09 -41.46 0.60
CA SER A 191 1.24 -42.29 -0.60
C SER A 191 1.19 -41.45 -1.87
N GLU A 192 1.97 -41.85 -2.89
CA GLU A 192 1.84 -41.35 -4.25
C GLU A 192 0.53 -41.88 -4.85
N LEU A 193 -0.37 -40.97 -5.21
CA LEU A 193 -1.68 -41.28 -5.77
C LEU A 193 -1.60 -41.40 -7.30
N GLY A 194 -0.75 -40.60 -7.94
CA GLY A 194 -0.49 -40.67 -9.37
C GLY A 194 0.66 -39.75 -9.78
N LYS A 195 1.33 -40.09 -10.88
CA LYS A 195 2.45 -39.33 -11.43
C LYS A 195 2.33 -39.23 -12.94
N VAL A 196 2.45 -38.02 -13.45
CA VAL A 196 2.48 -37.75 -14.89
C VAL A 196 3.85 -37.23 -15.27
N HIS A 197 4.48 -37.94 -16.21
CA HIS A 197 5.75 -37.57 -16.79
C HIS A 197 5.51 -36.68 -18.01
N GLY A 198 6.32 -35.64 -18.14
CA GLY A 198 6.27 -34.70 -19.26
C GLY A 198 7.35 -33.64 -19.08
N ALA A 199 7.65 -32.86 -20.12
CA ALA A 199 8.60 -31.76 -20.03
C ALA A 199 8.01 -30.56 -19.26
N PHE A 200 7.53 -30.80 -18.04
CA PHE A 200 6.98 -29.80 -17.13
C PHE A 200 8.13 -29.06 -16.45
N HIS A 201 8.91 -28.31 -17.23
CA HIS A 201 9.87 -27.38 -16.66
C HIS A 201 9.10 -26.23 -16.03
N LEU A 202 8.79 -26.38 -14.75
CA LEU A 202 8.10 -25.37 -13.96
C LEU A 202 9.06 -24.22 -13.68
N ARG A 203 9.08 -23.26 -14.59
CA ARG A 203 9.98 -22.11 -14.49
C ARG A 203 9.31 -20.88 -13.86
N TYR A 204 7.98 -20.85 -13.81
CA TYR A 204 7.21 -19.64 -13.49
C TYR A 204 6.05 -19.92 -12.53
N ASP A 205 5.40 -18.85 -12.01
CA ASP A 205 4.28 -18.96 -11.08
C ASP A 205 3.22 -19.93 -11.61
N THR A 206 3.08 -21.08 -10.95
CA THR A 206 1.96 -21.97 -11.16
C THR A 206 0.92 -21.67 -10.10
N HIS A 207 -0.25 -21.24 -10.56
CA HIS A 207 -1.41 -21.09 -9.71
C HIS A 207 -2.31 -22.30 -9.91
N VAL A 208 -2.68 -22.94 -8.80
CA VAL A 208 -3.78 -23.91 -8.81
C VAL A 208 -5.06 -23.10 -9.05
N LEU A 209 -5.68 -23.30 -10.21
CA LEU A 209 -6.86 -22.58 -10.64
C LEU A 209 -8.11 -23.38 -10.29
N GLU A 210 -8.74 -23.00 -9.19
CA GLU A 210 -10.05 -23.55 -8.84
C GLU A 210 -11.21 -22.89 -9.64
N ALA A 211 -10.93 -21.76 -10.31
CA ALA A 211 -11.96 -20.85 -10.83
C ALA A 211 -12.42 -21.12 -12.26
N ALA A 212 -11.64 -21.84 -13.08
CA ALA A 212 -12.18 -22.35 -14.34
C ALA A 212 -13.06 -23.54 -13.97
N LYS A 213 -14.36 -23.46 -14.26
CA LYS A 213 -15.23 -24.65 -14.21
C LYS A 213 -14.61 -25.71 -15.12
N SER A 214 -13.85 -26.62 -14.53
CA SER A 214 -13.42 -27.82 -15.24
C SER A 214 -14.67 -28.44 -15.87
N PRO A 215 -14.61 -28.93 -17.12
CA PRO A 215 -15.72 -29.63 -17.75
C PRO A 215 -16.24 -30.80 -16.90
N SER A 216 -15.41 -31.36 -16.02
CA SER A 216 -15.77 -32.44 -15.08
C SER A 216 -16.15 -31.95 -13.67
N GLY A 217 -16.03 -30.64 -13.38
CA GLY A 217 -16.29 -30.06 -12.05
C GLY A 217 -15.22 -30.38 -11.01
N GLN A 218 -14.01 -30.75 -11.46
CA GLN A 218 -12.89 -31.18 -10.62
C GLN A 218 -11.79 -30.11 -10.54
N ASP A 219 -10.82 -30.32 -9.66
CA ASP A 219 -9.66 -29.42 -9.51
C ASP A 219 -8.82 -29.46 -10.80
N ALA A 220 -8.43 -28.29 -11.32
CA ALA A 220 -7.60 -28.17 -12.50
C ALA A 220 -6.46 -27.16 -12.28
N ILE A 221 -5.40 -27.30 -13.06
CA ILE A 221 -4.18 -26.50 -12.92
C ILE A 221 -3.74 -26.03 -14.29
N LEU A 222 -3.43 -24.73 -14.39
CA LEU A 222 -2.69 -24.22 -15.54
C LEU A 222 -1.19 -24.37 -15.28
N LEU A 223 -0.55 -25.09 -16.19
CA LEU A 223 0.89 -25.25 -16.25
C LEU A 223 1.42 -24.41 -17.39
N LEU A 224 2.33 -23.49 -17.08
CA LEU A 224 3.16 -22.84 -18.09
C LEU A 224 4.48 -23.64 -18.18
N SER A 225 4.59 -24.48 -19.20
CA SER A 225 5.76 -25.33 -19.46
C SER A 225 6.46 -24.91 -20.75
N GLY A 226 7.78 -24.93 -20.80
CA GLY A 226 8.45 -24.58 -22.05
C GLY A 226 9.96 -24.63 -22.02
N ALA A 227 10.56 -24.94 -23.19
CA ALA A 227 11.96 -24.65 -23.44
C ALA A 227 12.15 -23.11 -23.52
N LYS A 228 13.39 -22.61 -23.43
CA LYS A 228 13.70 -21.18 -23.31
C LYS A 228 12.95 -20.22 -24.25
N THR A 229 12.53 -20.70 -25.41
CA THR A 229 11.87 -19.93 -26.48
C THR A 229 10.48 -20.44 -26.84
N ASN A 230 10.06 -21.60 -26.33
CA ASN A 230 8.79 -22.24 -26.67
C ASN A 230 7.99 -22.47 -25.39
N LEU A 231 7.14 -21.51 -25.04
CA LEU A 231 6.19 -21.66 -23.95
C LEU A 231 4.90 -22.32 -24.44
N GLU A 232 4.40 -23.23 -23.65
CA GLU A 232 3.16 -23.97 -23.80
C GLU A 232 2.37 -23.84 -22.51
N ILE A 233 1.07 -23.53 -22.64
CA ILE A 233 0.15 -23.46 -21.52
C ILE A 233 -0.73 -24.71 -21.57
N SER A 234 -0.61 -25.58 -20.58
CA SER A 234 -1.40 -26.80 -20.47
C SER A 234 -2.38 -26.70 -19.30
N LEU A 235 -3.64 -27.06 -19.55
CA LEU A 235 -4.63 -27.30 -18.50
C LEU A 235 -4.57 -28.78 -18.10
N VAL A 236 -4.23 -29.04 -16.85
CA VAL A 236 -4.17 -30.38 -16.26
C VAL A 236 -5.31 -30.54 -15.25
N GLU A 237 -6.23 -31.45 -15.53
CA GLU A 237 -7.27 -31.87 -14.58
C GLU A 237 -6.73 -32.91 -13.60
N ILE A 238 -7.24 -32.82 -12.36
CA ILE A 238 -6.89 -33.69 -11.26
C ILE A 238 -8.12 -34.50 -10.88
N HIS A 239 -8.07 -35.80 -11.12
CA HIS A 239 -9.16 -36.71 -10.79
C HIS A 239 -9.01 -37.28 -9.39
N ASP A 240 -9.66 -36.69 -8.38
CA ASP A 240 -9.57 -37.18 -6.99
C ASP A 240 -10.17 -38.59 -6.80
N THR A 241 -11.20 -38.97 -7.58
CA THR A 241 -11.89 -40.27 -7.45
C THR A 241 -11.14 -41.44 -8.08
N ALA A 242 -10.28 -41.15 -9.06
CA ALA A 242 -9.38 -42.08 -9.71
C ALA A 242 -8.07 -41.32 -9.90
N PRO A 243 -7.15 -41.34 -8.91
CA PRO A 243 -6.05 -40.39 -8.80
C PRO A 243 -5.15 -40.42 -10.03
N CYS A 244 -5.47 -39.57 -10.97
CA CYS A 244 -4.71 -39.38 -12.17
C CYS A 244 -4.72 -37.89 -12.52
N LEU A 245 -3.60 -37.46 -13.07
CA LEU A 245 -3.49 -36.16 -13.70
C LEU A 245 -3.72 -36.38 -15.19
N ARG A 246 -4.55 -35.55 -15.80
CA ARG A 246 -4.81 -35.63 -17.24
C ARG A 246 -4.70 -34.25 -17.85
N THR A 247 -3.80 -34.11 -18.83
CA THR A 247 -3.79 -32.92 -19.68
C THR A 247 -5.07 -32.91 -20.51
N VAL A 248 -5.91 -31.90 -20.30
CA VAL A 248 -7.21 -31.75 -20.97
C VAL A 248 -7.04 -30.98 -22.27
N SER A 249 -6.25 -29.92 -22.24
CA SER A 249 -5.98 -29.04 -23.36
C SER A 249 -4.60 -28.44 -23.19
N SER A 250 -3.96 -28.12 -24.31
CA SER A 250 -2.68 -27.44 -24.32
C SER A 250 -2.62 -26.48 -25.49
N VAL A 251 -2.15 -25.27 -25.23
CA VAL A 251 -1.98 -24.24 -26.25
C VAL A 251 -0.51 -23.86 -26.29
N ALA A 252 0.15 -24.29 -27.37
CA ALA A 252 1.44 -23.77 -27.77
C ALA A 252 1.18 -22.61 -28.74
N SER A 253 1.31 -21.36 -28.27
CA SER A 253 1.08 -20.21 -29.14
C SER A 253 2.36 -19.74 -29.82
N ALA A 254 2.30 -19.52 -31.14
CA ALA A 254 3.30 -18.76 -31.88
C ALA A 254 3.41 -17.30 -31.40
N SER A 255 2.43 -16.78 -30.64
CA SER A 255 2.51 -15.47 -29.98
C SER A 255 3.32 -15.49 -28.66
N LEU A 256 3.58 -16.68 -28.11
CA LEU A 256 4.47 -16.87 -26.96
C LEU A 256 5.90 -17.23 -27.38
N SER A 257 6.11 -17.62 -28.64
CA SER A 257 7.44 -17.89 -29.18
C SER A 257 8.17 -16.58 -29.43
N ASN A 258 8.86 -16.11 -28.41
CA ASN A 258 9.79 -15.01 -28.50
C ASN A 258 11.22 -15.59 -28.55
N ASP A 259 12.11 -15.01 -29.34
CA ASP A 259 13.54 -15.38 -29.37
C ASP A 259 14.26 -15.09 -28.03
N HIS A 260 13.54 -14.54 -27.06
CA HIS A 260 14.02 -14.05 -25.79
C HIS A 260 13.59 -14.96 -24.63
N GLU A 261 14.55 -15.23 -23.74
CA GLU A 261 14.32 -16.05 -22.54
C GLU A 261 13.32 -15.36 -21.59
N VAL A 262 12.32 -16.10 -21.13
CA VAL A 262 11.32 -15.60 -20.18
C VAL A 262 11.98 -15.47 -18.80
N THR A 263 11.94 -14.26 -18.24
CA THR A 263 12.54 -13.95 -16.93
C THR A 263 11.58 -14.19 -15.79
N SER A 264 10.29 -13.87 -15.98
CA SER A 264 9.27 -14.02 -14.95
C SER A 264 7.89 -14.13 -15.57
N ALA A 265 6.98 -14.86 -14.92
CA ALA A 265 5.56 -14.80 -15.23
C ALA A 265 4.73 -14.81 -13.95
N ALA A 266 3.55 -14.22 -14.01
CA ALA A 266 2.56 -14.16 -12.95
C ALA A 266 1.17 -14.41 -13.54
N PHE A 267 0.34 -15.15 -12.80
CA PHE A 267 -1.00 -15.50 -13.24
C PHE A 267 -2.02 -15.11 -12.16
N HIS A 268 -3.11 -14.46 -12.54
CA HIS A 268 -4.18 -14.05 -11.63
C HIS A 268 -5.41 -14.97 -11.79
N PRO A 269 -6.14 -15.28 -10.70
CA PRO A 269 -7.26 -16.23 -10.75
C PRO A 269 -8.42 -15.88 -11.70
N ASP A 270 -8.47 -14.67 -12.24
CA ASP A 270 -9.46 -14.26 -13.24
C ASP A 270 -9.10 -14.68 -14.67
N GLY A 271 -7.94 -15.29 -14.90
CA GLY A 271 -7.46 -15.65 -16.24
C GLY A 271 -6.30 -14.78 -16.73
N THR A 272 -5.95 -13.69 -16.07
CA THR A 272 -4.90 -12.79 -16.54
C THR A 272 -3.52 -13.44 -16.38
N LEU A 273 -2.81 -13.69 -17.48
CA LEU A 273 -1.41 -14.13 -17.50
C LEU A 273 -0.52 -12.98 -17.95
N THR A 274 0.52 -12.68 -17.17
CA THR A 274 1.55 -11.70 -17.53
C THR A 274 2.92 -12.35 -17.56
N ILE A 275 3.66 -12.14 -18.63
CA ILE A 275 4.98 -12.73 -18.90
C ILE A 275 5.98 -11.61 -19.20
N LEU A 276 7.10 -11.59 -18.48
CA LEU A 276 8.23 -10.71 -18.72
C LEU A 276 9.35 -11.50 -19.41
N TYR A 277 9.86 -10.96 -20.51
CA TYR A 277 10.97 -11.50 -21.28
C TYR A 277 12.28 -10.75 -20.96
N SER A 278 13.42 -11.39 -21.22
CA SER A 278 14.75 -10.79 -21.03
C SER A 278 15.01 -9.58 -21.94
N SER A 279 14.25 -9.45 -23.03
CA SER A 279 14.21 -8.26 -23.88
C SER A 279 13.53 -7.04 -23.24
N GLY A 280 13.01 -7.19 -22.02
CA GLY A 280 12.18 -6.17 -21.35
C GLY A 280 10.75 -6.10 -21.90
N GLN A 281 10.35 -6.99 -22.81
CA GLN A 281 8.98 -7.07 -23.27
C GLN A 281 8.10 -7.69 -22.17
N LEU A 282 7.01 -7.02 -21.85
CA LEU A 282 5.95 -7.47 -20.96
C LEU A 282 4.75 -7.85 -21.83
N SER A 283 4.35 -9.11 -21.80
CA SER A 283 3.17 -9.60 -22.51
C SER A 283 2.08 -9.96 -21.52
N THR A 284 0.91 -9.35 -21.65
CA THR A 284 -0.28 -9.70 -20.88
C THR A 284 -1.33 -10.29 -21.81
N MET A 285 -2.04 -11.31 -21.34
CA MET A 285 -3.07 -12.02 -22.08
C MET A 285 -4.12 -12.56 -21.13
N GLN A 286 -5.34 -12.70 -21.63
CA GLN A 286 -6.45 -13.30 -20.90
C GLN A 286 -6.58 -14.76 -21.31
N ILE A 287 -6.56 -15.66 -20.33
CA ILE A 287 -6.77 -17.09 -20.54
C ILE A 287 -8.21 -17.41 -20.20
N GLU A 288 -8.95 -17.87 -21.20
CA GLU A 288 -10.33 -18.29 -21.05
C GLU A 288 -10.48 -19.77 -21.40
N TRP A 289 -11.48 -20.40 -20.79
CA TRP A 289 -11.82 -21.79 -21.03
C TRP A 289 -13.26 -21.88 -21.52
N ASP A 290 -13.43 -22.27 -22.79
CA ASP A 290 -14.73 -22.55 -23.41
C ASP A 290 -14.72 -23.93 -24.08
N GLY A 291 -14.29 -24.94 -23.32
CA GLY A 291 -14.11 -26.33 -23.80
C GLY A 291 -12.75 -26.61 -24.45
N GLU A 292 -12.07 -25.56 -24.90
CA GLU A 292 -10.64 -25.55 -25.25
C GLU A 292 -10.00 -24.32 -24.57
N LEU A 293 -8.71 -24.41 -24.27
CA LEU A 293 -7.98 -23.27 -23.72
C LEU A 293 -7.84 -22.22 -24.82
N GLN A 294 -8.28 -20.99 -24.57
CA GLN A 294 -8.16 -19.89 -25.51
C GLN A 294 -7.35 -18.76 -24.88
N MET A 295 -6.55 -18.11 -25.72
CA MET A 295 -5.74 -16.96 -25.35
C MET A 295 -6.27 -15.72 -26.06
N ASN A 296 -6.87 -14.82 -25.28
CA ASN A 296 -7.48 -13.59 -25.75
C ASN A 296 -6.68 -12.36 -25.28
N ASP A 297 -6.96 -11.19 -25.85
CA ASP A 297 -6.44 -9.89 -25.42
C ASP A 297 -4.92 -9.82 -25.20
N HIS A 298 -4.15 -10.35 -26.15
CA HIS A 298 -2.69 -10.28 -26.11
C HIS A 298 -2.21 -8.83 -26.30
N ARG A 299 -1.67 -8.24 -25.23
CA ARG A 299 -1.04 -6.92 -25.22
C ARG A 299 0.45 -7.06 -24.92
N THR A 300 1.27 -6.25 -25.59
CA THR A 300 2.71 -6.24 -25.34
C THR A 300 3.23 -4.83 -25.16
N THR A 301 3.90 -4.59 -24.04
CA THR A 301 4.58 -3.31 -23.74
C THR A 301 6.07 -3.56 -23.57
N THR A 302 6.92 -2.68 -24.07
CA THR A 302 8.38 -2.83 -23.92
C THR A 302 8.91 -1.91 -22.83
N LEU A 303 9.45 -2.50 -21.77
CA LEU A 303 10.15 -1.83 -20.68
C LEU A 303 11.65 -1.89 -20.96
N VAL A 304 12.15 -0.91 -21.73
CA VAL A 304 13.55 -0.87 -22.17
C VAL A 304 14.52 -0.91 -20.99
N SER A 305 14.16 -0.29 -19.87
CA SER A 305 14.96 -0.26 -18.64
C SER A 305 15.08 -1.62 -17.93
N LEU A 306 14.32 -2.65 -18.33
CA LEU A 306 14.37 -4.01 -17.78
C LEU A 306 15.16 -5.00 -18.66
N ARG A 307 15.73 -4.53 -19.78
CA ARG A 307 16.52 -5.38 -20.69
C ARG A 307 17.72 -6.00 -19.99
N ASN A 308 17.77 -7.33 -19.97
CA ASN A 308 18.82 -8.12 -19.33
C ASN A 308 19.03 -7.80 -17.84
N VAL A 309 18.02 -7.24 -17.17
CA VAL A 309 18.05 -6.94 -15.73
C VAL A 309 17.33 -8.06 -14.99
N PRO A 310 17.86 -8.55 -13.85
CA PRO A 310 17.10 -9.42 -12.96
C PRO A 310 15.81 -8.73 -12.53
N ALA A 311 14.67 -9.29 -12.90
CA ALA A 311 13.37 -8.71 -12.65
C ALA A 311 12.33 -9.79 -12.38
N GLN A 312 11.32 -9.45 -11.59
CA GLN A 312 10.22 -10.32 -11.22
C GLN A 312 8.90 -9.57 -11.31
N VAL A 313 7.89 -10.26 -11.81
CA VAL A 313 6.52 -9.75 -11.90
C VAL A 313 5.60 -10.52 -10.96
N LEU A 314 4.63 -9.81 -10.38
CA LEU A 314 3.64 -10.35 -9.45
C LEU A 314 2.32 -9.59 -9.62
N LEU A 315 1.22 -10.29 -9.91
CA LEU A 315 -0.10 -9.68 -10.04
C LEU A 315 -0.68 -9.40 -8.65
N LEU A 316 -0.96 -8.13 -8.36
CA LEU A 316 -1.62 -7.68 -7.14
C LEU A 316 -3.14 -7.77 -7.27
N SER A 317 -3.64 -7.60 -8.49
CA SER A 317 -5.02 -7.79 -8.91
C SER A 317 -5.06 -8.05 -10.42
N ALA A 318 -6.26 -8.21 -10.98
CA ALA A 318 -6.54 -8.31 -12.42
C ALA A 318 -5.75 -7.30 -13.27
N SER A 319 -5.79 -6.03 -12.88
CA SER A 319 -5.28 -4.91 -13.68
C SER A 319 -3.99 -4.30 -13.11
N HIS A 320 -3.47 -4.80 -11.99
CA HIS A 320 -2.33 -4.21 -11.30
C HIS A 320 -1.21 -5.21 -11.11
N LEU A 321 -0.04 -4.82 -11.60
CA LEU A 321 1.17 -5.63 -11.58
C LEU A 321 2.24 -4.95 -10.73
N LEU A 322 2.84 -5.68 -9.80
CA LEU A 322 4.08 -5.29 -9.16
C LEU A 322 5.25 -5.78 -10.02
N VAL A 323 6.08 -4.86 -10.48
CA VAL A 323 7.34 -5.15 -11.17
C VAL A 323 8.51 -4.81 -10.24
N MET A 324 9.28 -5.83 -9.90
CA MET A 324 10.49 -5.75 -9.10
C MET A 324 11.70 -5.85 -10.03
N ALA A 325 12.66 -4.94 -9.91
CA ALA A 325 13.86 -4.96 -10.75
C ALA A 325 15.12 -4.61 -9.95
N LEU A 326 16.26 -5.19 -10.36
CA LEU A 326 17.59 -4.86 -9.82
C LEU A 326 18.43 -4.14 -10.90
N PRO A 327 18.08 -2.90 -11.29
CA PRO A 327 18.80 -2.20 -12.34
C PRO A 327 20.28 -2.01 -11.98
N THR A 328 21.17 -2.42 -12.88
CA THR A 328 22.61 -2.15 -12.75
C THR A 328 22.86 -0.67 -13.06
N GLY A 329 22.97 0.16 -12.02
CA GLY A 329 23.13 1.60 -12.18
C GLY A 329 24.43 2.00 -12.89
N ASP A 330 24.31 2.92 -13.86
CA ASP A 330 25.36 3.50 -14.72
C ASP A 330 26.48 4.27 -13.97
N LYS A 331 26.41 4.35 -12.63
CA LYS A 331 27.33 5.09 -11.74
C LYS A 331 27.72 4.32 -10.48
N GLY A 332 27.67 2.99 -10.49
CA GLY A 332 28.03 2.16 -9.33
C GLY A 332 27.13 2.36 -8.10
N LYS A 333 25.96 2.99 -8.26
CA LYS A 333 24.94 3.05 -7.20
C LYS A 333 24.01 1.86 -7.35
N GLU A 334 24.20 0.91 -6.44
CA GLU A 334 23.43 -0.32 -6.28
C GLU A 334 21.98 0.02 -5.95
N ARG A 335 21.03 -0.30 -6.83
CA ARG A 335 19.61 0.04 -6.60
C ARG A 335 18.70 -1.12 -6.94
N ALA A 336 17.69 -1.31 -6.10
CA ALA A 336 16.51 -2.07 -6.43
C ALA A 336 15.34 -1.10 -6.64
N ALA A 337 14.41 -1.47 -7.51
CA ALA A 337 13.21 -0.71 -7.81
C ALA A 337 11.98 -1.63 -7.70
N ALA A 338 10.89 -1.07 -7.17
CA ALA A 338 9.58 -1.68 -7.19
C ALA A 338 8.59 -0.70 -7.84
N LEU A 339 7.81 -1.20 -8.79
CA LEU A 339 6.88 -0.43 -9.62
C LEU A 339 5.49 -1.04 -9.53
N VAL A 340 4.48 -0.22 -9.24
CA VAL A 340 3.08 -0.61 -9.49
C VAL A 340 2.74 -0.17 -10.89
N TRP A 341 2.51 -1.15 -11.75
CA TRP A 341 2.14 -0.99 -13.14
C TRP A 341 0.65 -1.28 -13.31
N ASP A 342 -0.08 -0.34 -13.88
CA ASP A 342 -1.44 -0.57 -14.36
C ASP A 342 -1.37 -1.17 -15.76
N VAL A 343 -1.83 -2.42 -15.89
CA VAL A 343 -1.78 -3.20 -17.13
C VAL A 343 -2.75 -2.65 -18.18
N ASP A 344 -3.87 -2.07 -17.75
CA ASP A 344 -4.90 -1.55 -18.66
C ASP A 344 -4.54 -0.18 -19.20
N LEU A 345 -3.94 0.67 -18.35
CA LEU A 345 -3.52 2.02 -18.72
C LEU A 345 -2.08 2.06 -19.26
N GLU A 346 -1.32 0.98 -19.10
CA GLU A 346 0.11 0.90 -19.43
C GLU A 346 0.93 2.01 -18.74
N THR A 347 0.63 2.29 -17.47
CA THR A 347 1.28 3.36 -16.70
C THR A 347 1.85 2.88 -15.38
N VAL A 348 2.99 3.45 -14.98
CA VAL A 348 3.54 3.30 -13.63
C VAL A 348 2.73 4.20 -12.69
N LEU A 349 1.99 3.61 -11.76
CA LEU A 349 1.16 4.34 -10.79
C LEU A 349 1.97 4.82 -9.58
N ALA A 350 2.93 4.00 -9.14
CA ALA A 350 3.80 4.29 -8.02
C ALA A 350 5.14 3.59 -8.21
N GLN A 351 6.21 4.22 -7.72
CA GLN A 351 7.56 3.68 -7.77
C GLN A 351 8.29 3.96 -6.47
N VAL A 352 9.11 3.00 -6.04
CA VAL A 352 10.15 3.25 -5.04
C VAL A 352 11.47 2.68 -5.53
N GLU A 353 12.55 3.40 -5.22
CA GLU A 353 13.91 2.92 -5.38
C GLU A 353 14.60 2.93 -4.02
N TRP A 354 15.40 1.91 -3.75
CA TRP A 354 16.24 1.86 -2.55
C TRP A 354 17.62 1.30 -2.90
N SER A 355 18.61 1.67 -2.10
CA SER A 355 19.96 1.16 -2.26
C SER A 355 20.05 -0.29 -1.78
N LEU A 356 20.64 -1.14 -2.60
CA LEU A 356 21.16 -2.42 -2.14
C LEU A 356 22.53 -2.17 -1.49
N GLY A 357 22.95 -3.06 -0.60
CA GLY A 357 24.30 -3.01 -0.03
C GLY A 357 25.28 -3.96 -0.73
N THR A 358 24.92 -4.40 -1.93
CA THR A 358 25.69 -5.28 -2.82
C THR A 358 25.36 -4.96 -4.27
N THR A 359 26.36 -5.02 -5.15
CA THR A 359 26.17 -4.89 -6.60
C THR A 359 25.36 -6.07 -7.14
N PRO A 360 24.17 -5.83 -7.73
CA PRO A 360 23.48 -6.88 -8.43
C PRO A 360 24.31 -7.31 -9.64
N THR A 361 24.41 -8.62 -9.85
CA THR A 361 25.03 -9.21 -11.03
C THR A 361 23.96 -9.90 -11.86
N ASN A 362 24.29 -10.38 -13.05
CA ASN A 362 23.34 -11.16 -13.87
C ASN A 362 22.90 -12.47 -13.18
N ASP A 363 23.62 -12.92 -12.15
CA ASP A 363 23.27 -14.08 -11.34
C ASP A 363 22.40 -13.73 -10.13
N SER A 364 22.10 -12.44 -9.92
CA SER A 364 21.17 -11.99 -8.88
C SER A 364 19.75 -12.49 -9.14
N SER A 365 19.04 -12.69 -8.04
CA SER A 365 17.79 -13.43 -7.99
C SER A 365 16.78 -12.63 -7.19
N ILE A 366 15.53 -12.57 -7.68
CA ILE A 366 14.40 -11.97 -6.95
C ILE A 366 13.30 -13.03 -6.83
N SER A 367 12.79 -13.17 -5.62
CA SER A 367 11.62 -13.99 -5.30
C SER A 367 10.62 -13.13 -4.52
N ALA A 368 9.34 -13.15 -4.86
CA ALA A 368 8.33 -12.29 -4.24
C ALA A 368 7.00 -13.02 -4.09
N VAL A 369 6.31 -12.76 -2.97
CA VAL A 369 5.08 -13.44 -2.58
C VAL A 369 4.15 -12.46 -1.84
N CYS A 370 2.92 -12.22 -2.32
CA CYS A 370 1.94 -11.28 -1.72
C CYS A 370 1.44 -11.63 -0.30
N ALA A 371 2.16 -11.28 0.77
CA ALA A 371 1.76 -11.59 2.15
C ALA A 371 0.33 -11.14 2.50
N SER A 372 -0.05 -9.94 2.09
CA SER A 372 -1.39 -9.36 2.24
C SER A 372 -1.65 -8.34 1.13
N ASP A 373 -2.84 -7.76 1.12
CA ASP A 373 -3.15 -6.66 0.20
C ASP A 373 -2.30 -5.41 0.49
N ALA A 374 -1.68 -5.34 1.67
CA ALA A 374 -0.85 -4.24 2.14
C ALA A 374 0.66 -4.52 2.08
N TYR A 375 1.07 -5.79 1.93
CA TYR A 375 2.48 -6.19 2.01
C TYR A 375 2.84 -7.30 1.04
N VAL A 376 4.00 -7.16 0.40
CA VAL A 376 4.64 -8.21 -0.40
C VAL A 376 5.96 -8.59 0.25
N SER A 377 6.16 -9.88 0.53
CA SER A 377 7.45 -10.38 1.01
C SER A 377 8.36 -10.65 -0.17
N ILE A 378 9.61 -10.18 -0.09
CA ILE A 378 10.59 -10.21 -1.16
C ILE A 378 11.87 -10.83 -0.62
N LEU A 379 12.45 -11.72 -1.40
CA LEU A 379 13.77 -12.28 -1.21
C LEU A 379 14.65 -11.79 -2.37
N ILE A 380 15.75 -11.14 -2.03
CA ILE A 380 16.76 -10.70 -2.99
C ILE A 380 18.06 -11.44 -2.69
N ASP A 381 18.53 -12.24 -3.64
CA ASP A 381 19.86 -12.85 -3.59
C ASP A 381 20.83 -12.09 -4.49
N THR A 382 21.94 -11.67 -3.90
CA THR A 382 23.02 -10.96 -4.61
C THR A 382 24.32 -11.73 -4.41
N PRO A 383 24.81 -12.42 -5.45
CA PRO A 383 26.12 -13.04 -5.38
C PRO A 383 27.21 -11.96 -5.52
N HIS A 384 28.16 -11.99 -4.58
CA HIS A 384 29.30 -11.08 -4.52
C HIS A 384 30.59 -11.89 -4.32
N SER A 385 31.38 -12.06 -5.37
CA SER A 385 32.58 -12.92 -5.38
C SER A 385 32.29 -14.36 -4.91
N ASN A 386 32.66 -14.69 -3.67
CA ASN A 386 32.49 -16.00 -3.02
C ASN A 386 31.37 -16.01 -1.96
N LEU A 387 30.63 -14.93 -1.78
CA LEU A 387 29.54 -14.82 -0.81
C LEU A 387 28.23 -14.53 -1.54
N ILE A 388 27.15 -15.20 -1.15
CA ILE A 388 25.79 -14.85 -1.56
C ILE A 388 25.15 -14.14 -0.38
N ARG A 389 24.68 -12.91 -0.63
CA ARG A 389 23.90 -12.13 0.34
C ARG A 389 22.41 -12.25 -0.02
N SER A 390 21.66 -12.87 0.88
CA SER A 390 20.21 -13.05 0.79
C SER A 390 19.53 -12.06 1.73
N SER A 391 18.62 -11.25 1.21
CA SER A 391 17.87 -10.26 1.99
C SER A 391 16.38 -10.56 1.91
N VAL A 392 15.75 -10.79 3.06
CA VAL A 392 14.30 -10.95 3.20
C VAL A 392 13.72 -9.60 3.60
N LEU A 393 12.79 -9.09 2.78
CA LEU A 393 12.21 -7.77 2.89
C LEU A 393 10.67 -7.88 2.90
N ALA A 394 10.00 -6.94 3.56
CA ALA A 394 8.56 -6.70 3.43
C ALA A 394 8.34 -5.36 2.74
N LEU A 395 7.74 -5.36 1.55
CA LEU A 395 7.39 -4.18 0.78
C LEU A 395 5.96 -3.75 1.09
N PRO A 396 5.76 -2.58 1.74
CA PRO A 396 4.43 -2.03 1.93
C PRO A 396 3.88 -1.52 0.59
N ILE A 397 2.67 -1.94 0.26
CA ILE A 397 1.96 -1.58 -0.96
C ILE A 397 0.52 -1.23 -0.65
N SER A 398 -0.05 -0.27 -1.37
CA SER A 398 -1.48 0.05 -1.31
C SER A 398 -1.93 0.44 -2.70
N VAL A 399 -2.88 -0.32 -3.26
CA VAL A 399 -3.50 -0.02 -4.55
C VAL A 399 -4.99 0.23 -4.31
N PRO A 400 -5.47 1.48 -4.43
CA PRO A 400 -6.86 1.82 -4.21
C PRO A 400 -7.74 1.29 -5.36
N THR A 401 -8.93 0.81 -5.03
CA THR A 401 -9.86 0.24 -6.03
C THR A 401 -10.55 1.30 -6.90
N HIS A 402 -10.44 2.58 -6.57
CA HIS A 402 -11.13 3.69 -7.23
C HIS A 402 -10.20 4.89 -7.44
N GLY A 403 -10.52 5.77 -8.39
CA GLY A 403 -9.80 7.04 -8.60
C GLY A 403 -8.44 6.94 -9.29
N LEU A 404 -8.07 5.76 -9.78
CA LEU A 404 -6.76 5.47 -10.37
C LEU A 404 -6.46 6.27 -11.65
N LEU A 405 -7.47 6.60 -12.44
CA LEU A 405 -7.31 7.34 -13.70
C LEU A 405 -6.70 8.74 -13.48
N VAL A 406 -7.07 9.41 -12.38
CA VAL A 406 -6.48 10.72 -12.02
C VAL A 406 -5.01 10.56 -11.67
N HIS A 407 -4.62 9.46 -11.02
CA HIS A 407 -3.22 9.20 -10.70
C HIS A 407 -2.41 8.82 -11.94
N ALA A 408 -2.95 7.94 -12.80
CA ALA A 408 -2.33 7.56 -14.07
C ALA A 408 -2.06 8.76 -14.98
N LEU A 409 -3.01 9.70 -15.10
CA LEU A 409 -2.82 10.93 -15.89
C LEU A 409 -1.64 11.80 -15.42
N HIS A 410 -1.30 11.76 -14.14
CA HIS A 410 -0.16 12.49 -13.58
C HIS A 410 1.13 11.69 -13.57
N ALA A 411 1.09 10.38 -13.86
CA ALA A 411 2.23 9.47 -13.75
C ALA A 411 2.92 9.14 -15.09
N ALA A 412 2.47 9.76 -16.20
CA ALA A 412 3.14 9.71 -17.50
C ALA A 412 4.68 9.91 -17.44
N PRO A 413 5.24 10.93 -16.76
CA PRO A 413 6.69 11.11 -16.72
C PRO A 413 7.45 10.00 -15.96
N GLN A 414 6.78 9.27 -15.05
CA GLN A 414 7.38 8.11 -14.38
C GLN A 414 7.45 6.93 -15.34
N THR A 415 6.39 6.73 -16.12
CA THR A 415 6.28 5.66 -17.13
C THR A 415 7.34 5.82 -18.23
N ASP A 416 7.55 7.06 -18.70
CA ASP A 416 8.54 7.37 -19.76
C ASP A 416 9.95 6.87 -19.42
N ALA A 417 10.37 6.94 -18.15
CA ALA A 417 11.70 6.51 -17.71
C ALA A 417 11.93 5.00 -17.88
N TRP A 418 10.87 4.20 -17.86
CA TRP A 418 10.91 2.75 -17.99
C TRP A 418 10.69 2.29 -19.44
N VAL A 419 9.83 2.99 -20.18
CA VAL A 419 9.49 2.67 -21.58
C VAL A 419 10.55 3.17 -22.55
N HIS A 420 11.03 4.41 -22.41
CA HIS A 420 11.99 5.01 -23.33
C HIS A 420 13.45 4.95 -22.85
N GLY A 421 13.67 4.49 -21.61
CA GLY A 421 14.96 4.53 -20.95
C GLY A 421 15.37 5.95 -20.52
N VAL A 422 16.37 6.06 -19.65
CA VAL A 422 16.92 7.35 -19.22
C VAL A 422 17.68 7.98 -20.40
N SER A 423 16.97 8.69 -21.29
CA SER A 423 17.63 9.56 -22.26
C SER A 423 18.46 10.60 -21.49
N LYS A 424 19.79 10.52 -21.63
CA LYS A 424 20.81 11.44 -21.08
C LYS A 424 20.79 12.83 -21.76
N ASP A 425 19.62 13.25 -22.21
CA ASP A 425 19.49 14.45 -23.00
C ASP A 425 19.01 15.60 -22.12
N HIS A 426 20.00 16.36 -21.65
CA HIS A 426 19.79 17.72 -21.12
C HIS A 426 19.18 18.67 -22.18
N SER A 427 18.83 18.17 -23.37
CA SER A 427 18.13 18.84 -24.47
C SER A 427 16.59 18.72 -24.42
N ASN A 428 16.01 17.94 -23.49
CA ASN A 428 14.55 17.82 -23.39
C ASN A 428 13.82 19.08 -22.85
N HIS A 429 14.56 20.14 -22.50
CA HIS A 429 13.96 21.46 -22.26
C HIS A 429 13.30 22.02 -23.54
N ASP A 430 13.84 21.76 -24.72
CA ASP A 430 13.34 22.32 -25.97
C ASP A 430 12.06 21.62 -26.48
N ALA A 431 11.94 20.30 -26.29
CA ALA A 431 10.77 19.53 -26.70
C ALA A 431 9.52 19.83 -25.85
N LYS A 432 9.67 20.05 -24.53
CA LYS A 432 8.56 20.41 -23.64
C LYS A 432 8.16 21.89 -23.76
N GLN A 433 9.10 22.77 -24.14
CA GLN A 433 8.78 24.15 -24.50
C GLN A 433 7.98 24.26 -25.81
N ALA A 434 8.05 23.27 -26.71
CA ALA A 434 7.35 23.29 -28.01
C ALA A 434 5.81 23.32 -27.87
N LEU A 435 5.24 22.69 -26.85
CA LEU A 435 3.78 22.53 -26.64
C LEU A 435 3.12 23.64 -25.80
N LEU A 436 3.88 24.58 -25.23
CA LEU A 436 3.32 25.63 -24.39
C LEU A 436 2.56 26.69 -25.23
N PRO A 437 1.41 27.21 -24.77
CA PRO A 437 0.73 28.32 -25.42
C PRO A 437 1.64 29.55 -25.52
N ALA A 438 1.55 30.31 -26.62
CA ALA A 438 2.35 31.52 -26.88
C ALA A 438 2.51 32.50 -25.69
N PRO A 439 1.47 32.84 -24.89
CA PRO A 439 1.65 33.76 -23.76
C PRO A 439 2.53 33.18 -22.65
N HIS A 440 2.50 31.86 -22.43
CA HIS A 440 3.35 31.18 -21.44
C HIS A 440 4.82 31.14 -21.89
N LYS A 441 5.09 30.94 -23.19
CA LYS A 441 6.46 31.00 -23.73
C LYS A 441 7.05 32.38 -23.59
N ALA A 442 6.29 33.42 -23.95
CA ALA A 442 6.75 34.81 -23.85
C ALA A 442 7.14 35.19 -22.41
N PHE A 443 6.36 34.76 -21.41
CA PHE A 443 6.69 34.96 -20.00
C PHE A 443 8.00 34.24 -19.60
N LEU A 444 8.17 32.97 -19.98
CA LEU A 444 9.38 32.22 -19.63
C LEU A 444 10.62 32.83 -20.28
N SER A 445 10.55 33.24 -21.55
CA SER A 445 11.66 33.92 -22.23
C SER A 445 12.02 35.27 -21.58
N GLN A 446 11.02 36.01 -21.06
CA GLN A 446 11.27 37.25 -20.30
C GLN A 446 12.01 36.96 -18.98
N MET A 447 11.66 35.87 -18.29
CA MET A 447 12.34 35.45 -17.06
C MET A 447 13.76 34.94 -17.32
N GLU A 448 13.99 34.25 -18.44
CA GLU A 448 15.31 33.74 -18.82
C GLU A 448 16.32 34.85 -19.13
N GLN A 449 15.85 36.01 -19.63
CA GLN A 449 16.68 37.19 -19.88
C GLN A 449 17.21 37.86 -18.59
N LEU A 450 16.61 37.59 -17.43
CA LEU A 450 17.07 38.10 -16.14
C LEU A 450 18.21 37.26 -15.57
N ALA A 451 19.12 37.89 -14.84
CA ALA A 451 20.19 37.18 -14.13
C ALA A 451 19.60 36.22 -13.07
N PRO A 452 20.20 35.04 -12.79
CA PRO A 452 19.64 34.03 -11.89
C PRO A 452 19.21 34.55 -10.51
N ALA A 453 20.00 35.45 -9.91
CA ALA A 453 19.69 36.07 -8.62
C ALA A 453 18.52 37.08 -8.68
N GLN A 454 18.29 37.71 -9.84
CA GLN A 454 17.19 38.66 -10.05
C GLN A 454 15.88 37.96 -10.42
N ARG A 455 15.96 36.75 -10.99
CA ARG A 455 14.78 35.95 -11.38
C ARG A 455 13.83 35.77 -10.20
N THR A 456 14.31 35.31 -9.05
CA THR A 456 13.46 35.04 -7.89
C THR A 456 12.86 36.31 -7.29
N SER A 457 13.63 37.40 -7.23
CA SER A 457 13.18 38.67 -6.62
C SER A 457 12.12 39.38 -7.46
N GLU A 458 12.24 39.37 -8.78
CA GLU A 458 11.28 40.04 -9.68
C GLU A 458 10.12 39.13 -10.09
N LEU A 459 10.18 37.82 -9.77
CA LEU A 459 9.18 36.84 -10.17
C LEU A 459 7.77 37.20 -9.70
N ASP A 460 7.60 37.60 -8.44
CA ASP A 460 6.27 37.93 -7.89
C ASP A 460 5.58 39.07 -8.65
N LYS A 461 6.36 40.08 -9.05
CA LYS A 461 5.87 41.24 -9.81
C LYS A 461 5.53 40.85 -11.24
N HIS A 462 6.40 40.11 -11.92
CA HIS A 462 6.15 39.66 -13.29
C HIS A 462 4.98 38.67 -13.34
N PHE A 463 4.93 37.70 -12.43
CA PHE A 463 3.90 36.67 -12.38
C PHE A 463 2.52 37.25 -12.06
N SER A 464 2.41 38.20 -11.12
CA SER A 464 1.15 38.88 -10.86
C SER A 464 0.65 39.70 -12.04
N SER A 465 1.55 40.40 -12.75
CA SER A 465 1.20 41.13 -13.98
C SER A 465 0.73 40.20 -15.10
N PHE A 466 1.39 39.05 -15.26
CA PHE A 466 1.01 38.01 -16.22
C PHE A 466 -0.39 37.45 -15.91
N LEU A 467 -0.66 37.11 -14.65
CA LEU A 467 -1.98 36.62 -14.21
C LEU A 467 -3.10 37.64 -14.47
N GLN A 468 -2.82 38.93 -14.23
CA GLN A 468 -3.79 39.99 -14.52
C GLN A 468 -4.08 40.09 -16.02
N GLN A 469 -3.05 40.11 -16.87
CA GLN A 469 -3.20 40.16 -18.32
C GLN A 469 -3.98 38.94 -18.85
N GLU A 470 -3.63 37.74 -18.41
CA GLU A 470 -4.31 36.51 -18.86
C GLU A 470 -5.77 36.46 -18.37
N SER A 471 -6.05 36.91 -17.14
CA SER A 471 -7.42 37.01 -16.63
C SER A 471 -8.27 38.02 -17.42
N GLN A 472 -7.67 39.13 -17.88
CA GLN A 472 -8.34 40.13 -18.72
C GLN A 472 -8.58 39.57 -20.13
N ARG A 473 -7.62 38.84 -20.69
CA ARG A 473 -7.76 38.16 -21.99
C ARG A 473 -8.91 37.14 -21.97
N LEU A 474 -9.01 36.35 -20.91
CA LEU A 474 -10.10 35.38 -20.72
C LEU A 474 -11.46 36.06 -20.53
N ARG A 475 -11.52 37.17 -19.76
CA ARG A 475 -12.75 37.97 -19.64
C ARG A 475 -13.25 38.49 -20.99
N ALA A 476 -12.33 38.95 -21.85
CA ALA A 476 -12.67 39.43 -23.18
C ALA A 476 -13.15 38.30 -24.09
N ALA A 477 -12.52 37.14 -24.04
CA ALA A 477 -12.90 35.96 -24.83
C ALA A 477 -14.25 35.37 -24.40
N GLU A 478 -14.54 35.30 -23.10
CA GLU A 478 -15.76 34.71 -22.53
C GLU A 478 -16.91 35.72 -22.35
N GLN A 479 -16.73 36.99 -22.75
CA GLN A 479 -17.72 38.07 -22.61
C GLN A 479 -18.29 38.23 -21.17
N VAL A 480 -17.46 37.99 -20.15
CA VAL A 480 -17.90 38.07 -18.75
C VAL A 480 -18.03 39.54 -18.32
N LYS A 481 -19.23 39.94 -17.86
CA LYS A 481 -19.50 41.29 -17.34
C LYS A 481 -18.53 41.66 -16.21
N ALA A 482 -18.08 42.92 -16.18
CA ALA A 482 -17.09 43.45 -15.23
C ALA A 482 -17.42 43.23 -13.74
N SER A 483 -18.69 43.03 -13.39
CA SER A 483 -19.13 42.78 -12.01
C SER A 483 -18.99 41.32 -11.55
N ARG A 484 -18.66 40.37 -12.44
CA ARG A 484 -18.49 38.94 -12.09
C ARG A 484 -17.01 38.61 -11.85
N LYS A 485 -16.75 37.65 -10.95
CA LYS A 485 -15.38 37.14 -10.68
C LYS A 485 -14.74 36.68 -11.99
N ALA A 486 -13.49 37.09 -12.24
CA ALA A 486 -12.76 36.70 -13.43
C ALA A 486 -12.62 35.17 -13.51
N PRO A 487 -12.70 34.57 -14.72
CA PRO A 487 -12.25 33.20 -14.91
C PRO A 487 -10.78 33.08 -14.50
N LYS A 488 -10.47 32.04 -13.73
CA LYS A 488 -9.10 31.80 -13.27
C LYS A 488 -8.28 31.18 -14.43
N PRO A 489 -7.09 31.70 -14.75
CA PRO A 489 -6.31 31.18 -15.88
C PRO A 489 -5.92 29.72 -15.65
N ALA A 490 -5.98 28.90 -16.71
CA ALA A 490 -5.48 27.53 -16.69
C ALA A 490 -3.96 27.55 -16.89
N LEU A 491 -3.23 26.98 -15.92
CA LEU A 491 -1.76 26.94 -15.96
C LEU A 491 -1.31 25.51 -16.31
N PRO A 492 -0.68 25.29 -17.47
CA PRO A 492 -0.16 23.98 -17.84
C PRO A 492 0.92 23.50 -16.87
N LEU A 493 0.98 22.18 -16.62
CA LEU A 493 1.93 21.58 -15.67
C LEU A 493 3.40 21.94 -15.97
N ALA A 494 3.79 21.88 -17.26
CA ALA A 494 5.14 22.23 -17.70
C ALA A 494 5.52 23.69 -17.40
N PHE A 495 4.54 24.61 -17.48
CA PHE A 495 4.73 26.00 -17.11
C PHE A 495 4.89 26.15 -15.59
N VAL A 496 4.03 25.49 -14.81
CA VAL A 496 4.11 25.48 -13.33
C VAL A 496 5.46 24.96 -12.86
N GLN A 497 5.97 23.88 -13.46
CA GLN A 497 7.26 23.29 -13.11
C GLN A 497 8.43 24.28 -13.32
N GLN A 498 8.46 24.97 -14.46
CA GLN A 498 9.48 25.97 -14.79
C GLN A 498 9.42 27.17 -13.83
N VAL A 499 8.21 27.71 -13.61
CA VAL A 499 8.02 28.84 -12.70
C VAL A 499 8.36 28.45 -11.26
N LEU A 500 8.06 27.22 -10.84
CA LEU A 500 8.43 26.69 -9.53
C LEU A 500 9.95 26.61 -9.34
N MET A 501 10.71 26.27 -10.38
CA MET A 501 12.18 26.27 -10.32
C MET A 501 12.76 27.67 -10.12
N TYR A 502 12.09 28.71 -10.64
CA TYR A 502 12.46 30.11 -10.38
C TYR A 502 11.96 30.60 -9.02
N ALA A 503 10.77 30.17 -8.60
CA ALA A 503 10.16 30.58 -7.34
C ALA A 503 10.84 29.96 -6.11
N LEU A 504 11.38 28.75 -6.26
CA LEU A 504 12.04 27.98 -5.20
C LEU A 504 13.34 27.32 -5.72
N PRO A 505 14.41 28.12 -5.91
CA PRO A 505 15.68 27.64 -6.42
C PRO A 505 16.32 26.55 -5.53
N ALA A 506 17.28 25.81 -6.09
CA ALA A 506 18.01 24.80 -5.32
C ALA A 506 18.87 25.47 -4.25
N ILE A 507 18.85 24.92 -3.03
CA ILE A 507 19.60 25.47 -1.90
C ILE A 507 21.06 25.04 -2.02
N GLU A 508 21.95 25.99 -2.25
CA GLU A 508 23.39 25.79 -2.12
C GLU A 508 23.80 25.88 -0.63
N LYS A 509 24.72 25.02 -0.20
CA LYS A 509 25.12 24.92 1.22
C LYS A 509 25.67 26.28 1.70
N GLY A 510 25.00 26.89 2.69
CA GLY A 510 25.48 28.08 3.40
C GLY A 510 24.86 29.41 2.96
N GLN A 511 23.94 29.43 1.99
CA GLN A 511 23.20 30.64 1.60
C GLN A 511 21.76 30.63 2.16
N GLN A 512 21.24 31.81 2.51
CA GLN A 512 19.82 31.95 2.85
C GLN A 512 18.97 31.70 1.61
N PRO A 513 17.89 30.90 1.71
CA PRO A 513 17.04 30.61 0.57
C PRO A 513 16.28 31.87 0.15
N THR A 514 16.58 32.37 -1.05
CA THR A 514 15.75 33.36 -1.73
C THR A 514 14.58 32.65 -2.38
N TYR A 515 13.36 33.13 -2.15
CA TYR A 515 12.13 32.54 -2.71
C TYR A 515 11.09 33.63 -3.03
N ALA A 516 10.11 33.28 -3.87
CA ALA A 516 9.03 34.17 -4.30
C ALA A 516 7.72 33.85 -3.53
N PRO A 517 7.44 34.52 -2.39
CA PRO A 517 6.36 34.15 -1.47
C PRO A 517 4.97 34.21 -2.11
N HIS A 518 4.67 35.24 -2.89
CA HIS A 518 3.32 35.43 -3.42
C HIS A 518 3.00 34.43 -4.54
N THR A 519 3.98 34.14 -5.39
CA THR A 519 3.88 33.14 -6.45
C THR A 519 3.67 31.74 -5.87
N LEU A 520 4.48 31.35 -4.87
CA LEU A 520 4.34 30.05 -4.20
C LEU A 520 3.00 29.90 -3.48
N ARG A 521 2.58 30.95 -2.76
CA ARG A 521 1.27 30.99 -2.10
C ARG A 521 0.12 30.79 -3.10
N TYR A 522 0.17 31.50 -4.23
CA TYR A 522 -0.84 31.36 -5.27
C TYR A 522 -0.89 29.94 -5.86
N MET A 523 0.28 29.32 -6.10
CA MET A 523 0.36 27.95 -6.62
C MET A 523 -0.17 26.91 -5.62
N LEU A 524 0.16 27.06 -4.34
CA LEU A 524 -0.34 26.19 -3.27
C LEU A 524 -1.85 26.34 -3.06
N GLU A 525 -2.37 27.58 -2.96
CA GLU A 525 -3.81 27.83 -2.79
C GLU A 525 -4.64 27.32 -3.98
N ARG A 526 -4.05 27.25 -5.18
CA ARG A 526 -4.69 26.67 -6.37
C ARG A 526 -4.47 25.16 -6.53
N GLN A 527 -3.80 24.50 -5.59
CA GLN A 527 -3.51 23.06 -5.63
C GLN A 527 -2.78 22.63 -6.91
N LEU A 528 -1.88 23.48 -7.41
CA LEU A 528 -1.11 23.21 -8.62
C LEU A 528 0.20 22.45 -8.35
N LEU A 529 0.54 22.24 -7.08
CA LEU A 529 1.81 21.65 -6.66
C LEU A 529 1.62 20.22 -6.14
N THR A 530 2.41 19.31 -6.70
CA THR A 530 2.65 17.96 -6.17
C THR A 530 4.12 17.81 -5.79
N THR A 531 4.44 16.90 -4.88
CA THR A 531 5.83 16.61 -4.46
C THR A 531 6.70 16.12 -5.61
N SER A 532 6.10 15.46 -6.61
CA SER A 532 6.75 14.92 -7.81
C SER A 532 7.20 15.97 -8.84
N LEU A 533 6.73 17.23 -8.73
CA LEU A 533 7.08 18.29 -9.68
C LEU A 533 8.56 18.68 -9.64
N LEU A 534 9.18 18.54 -8.48
CA LEU A 534 10.61 18.83 -8.30
C LEU A 534 11.40 17.52 -8.24
N PRO A 535 12.57 17.46 -8.89
CA PRO A 535 13.41 16.28 -8.89
C PRO A 535 13.81 15.88 -7.46
N GLY A 536 13.60 14.61 -7.12
CA GLY A 536 13.98 14.02 -5.83
C GLY A 536 13.06 14.35 -4.65
N ASN A 537 11.78 14.68 -4.89
CA ASN A 537 10.79 15.02 -3.85
C ASN A 537 11.27 16.18 -2.93
N ALA A 538 12.08 17.08 -3.47
CA ALA A 538 12.72 18.15 -2.72
C ALA A 538 11.79 19.32 -2.36
N LEU A 539 10.50 19.27 -2.72
CA LEU A 539 9.55 20.36 -2.46
C LEU A 539 9.43 20.65 -0.97
N ALA A 540 9.15 19.63 -0.17
CA ALA A 540 8.96 19.79 1.27
C ALA A 540 10.24 20.27 1.97
N THR A 541 11.40 19.74 1.59
CA THR A 541 12.69 20.15 2.17
C THR A 541 13.06 21.58 1.81
N ARG A 542 12.78 22.02 0.57
CA ARG A 542 13.04 23.39 0.13
C ARG A 542 12.08 24.40 0.76
N ILE A 543 10.78 24.10 0.84
CA ILE A 543 9.81 24.97 1.53
C ILE A 543 10.19 25.11 3.00
N ARG A 544 10.54 24.00 3.67
CA ARG A 544 10.94 24.04 5.09
C ARG A 544 12.19 24.88 5.33
N ALA A 545 13.14 24.88 4.40
CA ALA A 545 14.34 25.71 4.50
C ALA A 545 14.03 27.22 4.49
N THR A 546 12.92 27.65 3.90
CA THR A 546 12.49 29.06 3.91
C THR A 546 12.09 29.55 5.31
N GLN A 547 11.82 28.63 6.24
CA GLN A 547 11.31 28.92 7.59
C GLN A 547 9.98 29.72 7.62
N ASP A 548 9.27 29.82 6.50
CA ASP A 548 7.96 30.47 6.43
C ASP A 548 6.84 29.48 6.81
N TRP A 549 6.31 29.64 8.02
CA TRP A 549 5.21 28.83 8.55
C TRP A 549 3.91 28.98 7.75
N SER A 550 3.68 30.13 7.10
CA SER A 550 2.49 30.32 6.27
C SER A 550 2.49 29.40 5.04
N LEU A 551 3.65 29.25 4.40
CA LEU A 551 3.84 28.33 3.28
C LEU A 551 3.81 26.86 3.74
N MET A 552 4.37 26.55 4.91
CA MET A 552 4.31 25.19 5.47
C MET A 552 2.86 24.75 5.76
N TYR A 553 1.99 25.64 6.25
CA TYR A 553 0.56 25.34 6.42
C TYR A 553 -0.17 25.12 5.12
N LEU A 554 0.12 25.94 4.11
CA LEU A 554 -0.46 25.77 2.80
C LEU A 554 0.00 24.47 2.14
N MET A 555 1.26 24.08 2.35
CA MET A 555 1.79 22.79 1.92
C MET A 555 1.04 21.64 2.58
N LEU A 556 0.92 21.62 3.92
CA LEU A 556 0.20 20.59 4.67
C LEU A 556 -1.27 20.45 4.23
N ARG A 557 -1.91 21.56 3.85
CA ARG A 557 -3.34 21.59 3.51
C ARG A 557 -3.65 21.27 2.05
N HIS A 558 -2.78 21.69 1.13
CA HIS A 558 -3.12 21.73 -0.29
C HIS A 558 -2.29 20.79 -1.17
N VAL A 559 -1.19 20.22 -0.67
CA VAL A 559 -0.38 19.25 -1.41
C VAL A 559 -0.93 17.84 -1.16
N PRO A 560 -1.50 17.16 -2.17
CA PRO A 560 -2.22 15.91 -1.98
C PRO A 560 -1.30 14.69 -1.76
N ASP A 561 -0.06 14.75 -2.23
CA ASP A 561 0.93 13.65 -2.22
C ASP A 561 2.05 13.88 -1.20
N LEU A 562 1.78 14.64 -0.14
CA LEU A 562 2.76 14.88 0.92
C LEU A 562 3.01 13.62 1.75
N ALA A 563 4.27 13.18 1.83
CA ALA A 563 4.64 12.04 2.68
C ALA A 563 4.49 12.34 4.19
N GLU A 564 4.10 11.33 4.96
CA GLU A 564 3.92 11.40 6.42
C GLU A 564 5.19 11.86 7.14
N SER A 565 6.35 11.39 6.67
CA SER A 565 7.65 11.79 7.21
C SER A 565 7.85 13.31 7.15
N HIS A 566 7.45 13.96 6.05
CA HIS A 566 7.57 15.41 5.92
C HIS A 566 6.63 16.16 6.86
N ALA A 567 5.39 15.69 7.02
CA ALA A 567 4.43 16.28 7.96
C ALA A 567 4.92 16.18 9.41
N ILE A 568 5.45 15.02 9.81
CA ILE A 568 5.99 14.81 11.15
C ILE A 568 7.29 15.59 11.39
N ILE A 569 8.16 15.76 10.38
CA ILE A 569 9.34 16.62 10.57
C ILE A 569 8.92 18.08 10.79
N THR A 570 7.92 18.58 10.06
CA THR A 570 7.38 19.94 10.32
C THR A 570 6.79 20.05 11.73
N LEU A 571 6.14 19.01 12.24
CA LEU A 571 5.68 18.95 13.63
C LEU A 571 6.87 18.94 14.62
N SER A 572 7.91 18.17 14.33
CA SER A 572 9.15 18.14 15.13
C SER A 572 9.85 19.50 15.16
N ASP A 573 9.88 20.23 14.05
CA ASP A 573 10.46 21.58 13.99
C ASP A 573 9.69 22.54 14.91
N ALA A 574 8.36 22.42 14.95
CA ALA A 574 7.52 23.23 15.84
C ALA A 574 7.72 22.88 17.33
N LEU A 575 7.90 21.59 17.64
CA LEU A 575 8.24 21.11 18.98
C LEU A 575 9.61 21.63 19.44
N ASN A 576 10.62 21.57 18.57
CA ASN A 576 11.97 22.07 18.86
C ASN A 576 12.01 23.60 19.02
N GLN A 577 11.10 24.32 18.37
CA GLN A 577 11.00 25.79 18.43
C GLN A 577 9.95 26.29 19.42
N GLN A 578 9.50 25.45 20.37
CA GLN A 578 8.41 25.78 21.30
C GLN A 578 8.63 27.06 22.14
N GLU A 579 9.89 27.40 22.44
CA GLU A 579 10.26 28.60 23.20
C GLU A 579 10.34 29.86 22.33
N ASN A 580 10.38 29.72 21.00
CA ASN A 580 10.52 30.85 20.09
C ASN A 580 9.17 31.56 19.91
N SER A 581 9.13 32.86 20.22
CA SER A 581 7.92 33.69 20.07
C SER A 581 7.41 33.75 18.62
N THR A 582 8.33 33.67 17.65
CA THR A 582 8.03 33.75 16.21
C THR A 582 7.54 32.43 15.61
N ALA A 583 7.79 31.30 16.27
CA ALA A 583 7.28 30.01 15.86
C ALA A 583 5.81 29.85 16.25
N PRO A 584 5.02 29.14 15.45
CA PRO A 584 3.64 28.85 15.79
C PRO A 584 3.53 27.84 16.92
N THR A 585 2.35 27.79 17.54
CA THR A 585 2.04 26.79 18.55
C THR A 585 1.97 25.39 17.94
N VAL A 586 2.44 24.41 18.71
CA VAL A 586 2.41 22.98 18.33
C VAL A 586 0.97 22.54 18.01
N ALA A 587 0.00 23.00 18.79
CA ALA A 587 -1.43 22.72 18.56
C ALA A 587 -1.90 23.17 17.17
N ARG A 588 -1.42 24.32 16.67
CA ARG A 588 -1.79 24.82 15.34
C ARG A 588 -1.16 23.98 14.23
N VAL A 589 0.10 23.59 14.38
CA VAL A 589 0.76 22.71 13.40
C VAL A 589 0.09 21.35 13.37
N LEU A 590 -0.20 20.78 14.53
CA LEU A 590 -0.90 19.50 14.65
C LEU A 590 -2.31 19.57 14.03
N GLN A 591 -3.03 20.68 14.18
CA GLN A 591 -4.32 20.87 13.50
C GLN A 591 -4.20 20.73 11.98
N HIS A 592 -3.13 21.25 11.38
CA HIS A 592 -2.88 21.15 9.94
C HIS A 592 -2.38 19.77 9.50
N VAL A 593 -1.67 19.05 10.37
CA VAL A 593 -1.28 17.64 10.12
C VAL A 593 -2.51 16.72 10.19
N LEU A 594 -3.47 17.00 11.07
CA LEU A 594 -4.70 16.22 11.21
C LEU A 594 -5.81 16.66 10.23
N ALA A 595 -5.57 17.70 9.44
CA ALA A 595 -6.48 18.09 8.37
C ALA A 595 -6.34 17.11 7.20
N PRO A 596 -7.44 16.83 6.46
CA PRO A 596 -7.38 15.95 5.30
C PRO A 596 -6.41 16.49 4.23
N PRO A 597 -5.68 15.62 3.49
CA PRO A 597 -5.95 14.17 3.29
C PRO A 597 -5.48 13.24 4.44
N PRO A 598 -6.12 12.06 4.63
CA PRO A 598 -5.74 11.13 5.69
C PRO A 598 -4.40 10.44 5.39
N PHE A 599 -3.50 10.45 6.37
CA PHE A 599 -2.22 9.73 6.33
C PHE A 599 -2.37 8.23 6.59
N SER A 600 -1.46 7.43 6.05
CA SER A 600 -1.39 6.00 6.33
C SER A 600 -0.91 5.76 7.76
N LYS A 601 -1.78 5.18 8.60
CA LYS A 601 -1.49 4.88 10.02
C LYS A 601 -0.13 4.20 10.27
N PRO A 602 0.27 3.10 9.58
CA PRO A 602 1.56 2.47 9.85
C PRO A 602 2.77 3.38 9.53
N VAL A 603 2.64 4.20 8.49
CA VAL A 603 3.70 5.11 8.03
C VAL A 603 3.83 6.30 8.96
N LEU A 604 2.69 6.83 9.40
CA LEU A 604 2.62 7.88 10.40
C LEU A 604 3.30 7.42 11.70
N ARG A 605 3.00 6.21 12.17
CA ARG A 605 3.64 5.62 13.37
C ARG A 605 5.15 5.45 13.19
N MET A 606 5.61 5.01 12.01
CA MET A 606 7.05 4.94 11.72
C MET A 606 7.70 6.33 11.69
N ALA A 607 7.05 7.32 11.06
CA ALA A 607 7.53 8.70 11.00
C ALA A 607 7.61 9.34 12.39
N LEU A 608 6.58 9.13 13.22
CA LEU A 608 6.57 9.53 14.62
C LEU A 608 7.76 8.94 15.37
N ARG A 609 7.95 7.61 15.29
CA ARG A 609 9.08 6.92 15.94
C ARG A 609 10.45 7.40 15.47
N THR A 610 10.57 7.76 14.18
CA THR A 610 11.85 8.14 13.58
C THR A 610 12.24 9.59 13.93
N HIS A 611 11.26 10.49 14.02
CA HIS A 611 11.51 11.92 14.13
C HIS A 611 11.22 12.51 15.52
N ILE A 612 10.44 11.82 16.35
CA ILE A 612 10.11 12.25 17.72
C ILE A 612 10.65 11.20 18.69
N SER A 613 11.76 11.50 19.36
CA SER A 613 12.41 10.60 20.31
C SER A 613 12.30 11.06 21.77
N ASP A 614 12.09 12.36 22.01
CA ASP A 614 12.08 12.95 23.36
C ASP A 614 10.72 12.74 24.05
N ASN A 615 10.76 12.24 25.30
CA ASN A 615 9.60 12.06 26.16
C ASN A 615 8.85 13.38 26.38
N ALA A 616 9.56 14.51 26.45
CA ALA A 616 8.91 15.81 26.64
C ALA A 616 8.00 16.17 25.46
N HIS A 617 8.44 15.91 24.23
CA HIS A 617 7.64 16.14 23.03
C HIS A 617 6.41 15.24 22.97
N ILE A 618 6.54 13.98 23.36
CA ILE A 618 5.42 13.02 23.40
C ILE A 618 4.37 13.49 24.42
N LEU A 619 4.79 13.95 25.60
CA LEU A 619 3.90 14.48 26.63
C LEU A 619 3.14 15.73 26.17
N ILE A 620 3.81 16.64 25.46
CA ILE A 620 3.14 17.83 24.88
C ILE A 620 2.04 17.43 23.91
N LEU A 621 2.33 16.48 23.00
CA LEU A 621 1.33 16.00 22.04
C LEU A 621 0.15 15.31 22.74
N LEU A 622 0.42 14.49 23.75
CA LEU A 622 -0.62 13.80 24.53
C LEU A 622 -1.50 14.80 25.29
N ASP A 623 -0.91 15.83 25.93
CA ASP A 623 -1.67 16.86 26.65
C ASP A 623 -2.55 17.71 25.70
N ILE A 624 -2.07 18.01 24.49
CA ILE A 624 -2.87 18.69 23.45
C ILE A 624 -4.08 17.82 23.07
N VAL A 625 -3.87 16.52 22.85
CA VAL A 625 -4.95 15.57 22.53
C VAL A 625 -5.97 15.47 23.68
N ILE A 626 -5.51 15.33 24.93
CA ILE A 626 -6.37 15.33 26.13
C ILE A 626 -7.19 16.62 26.19
N SER A 627 -6.54 17.76 25.95
CA SER A 627 -7.20 19.07 25.97
C SER A 627 -8.31 19.15 24.93
N TRP A 628 -8.06 18.74 23.69
CA TRP A 628 -9.05 18.78 22.63
C TRP A 628 -10.23 17.84 22.89
N ILE A 629 -9.99 16.64 23.42
CA ILE A 629 -11.07 15.72 23.83
C ILE A 629 -11.97 16.40 24.87
N ARG A 630 -11.39 17.05 25.89
CA ARG A 630 -12.15 17.78 26.91
C ARG A 630 -12.90 18.99 26.36
N THR A 631 -12.28 19.76 25.47
CA THR A 631 -12.95 20.91 24.84
C THR A 631 -14.18 20.46 24.06
N VAL A 632 -14.11 19.31 23.37
CA VAL A 632 -15.26 18.74 22.66
C VAL A 632 -16.32 18.22 23.64
N LEU A 633 -15.94 17.58 24.74
CA LEU A 633 -16.86 17.12 25.79
C LEU A 633 -17.65 18.26 26.43
N HIS A 634 -16.98 19.38 26.70
CA HIS A 634 -17.58 20.53 27.35
C HIS A 634 -18.16 21.56 26.36
N ALA A 635 -18.17 21.26 25.06
CA ALA A 635 -18.73 22.16 24.07
C ALA A 635 -20.27 22.23 24.23
N PRO A 636 -20.88 23.43 24.31
CA PRO A 636 -22.32 23.55 24.35
C PRO A 636 -22.95 23.01 23.05
N LEU A 637 -24.12 22.36 23.16
CA LEU A 637 -24.88 21.73 22.07
C LEU A 637 -25.39 22.70 20.97
N THR A 638 -25.09 23.99 21.06
CA THR A 638 -25.53 25.03 20.15
C THR A 638 -24.43 25.40 19.15
N ASP A 639 -24.66 25.11 17.86
CA ASP A 639 -23.79 25.48 16.73
C ASP A 639 -23.63 27.00 16.53
N ASP A 640 -24.46 27.83 17.19
CA ASP A 640 -24.56 29.27 16.93
C ASP A 640 -23.84 30.18 17.94
N VAL A 641 -23.21 29.65 18.97
CA VAL A 641 -22.33 30.49 19.78
C VAL A 641 -21.00 30.55 19.04
N LYS A 642 -20.77 31.67 18.33
CA LYS A 642 -19.43 32.24 18.19
C LYS A 642 -18.86 32.27 19.60
N GLN A 643 -18.23 31.17 20.04
CA GLN A 643 -17.67 31.06 21.37
C GLN A 643 -16.80 32.29 21.52
N GLU A 644 -17.14 33.14 22.48
CA GLU A 644 -16.23 34.14 22.97
C GLU A 644 -15.01 33.34 23.44
N VAL A 645 -14.01 33.33 22.56
CA VAL A 645 -12.71 32.71 22.73
C VAL A 645 -12.01 33.51 23.83
N GLY A 646 -12.39 33.20 25.06
CA GLY A 646 -11.87 33.81 26.27
C GLY A 646 -10.78 32.94 26.87
N SER A 647 -9.59 32.92 26.26
CA SER A 647 -8.32 32.82 27.00
C SER A 647 -7.15 33.15 26.07
N SER A 648 -6.65 34.38 26.21
CA SER A 648 -5.31 34.85 25.85
C SER A 648 -4.26 33.76 25.61
N GLN A 649 -3.47 33.88 24.54
CA GLN A 649 -2.21 33.15 24.33
C GLN A 649 -1.49 32.95 25.66
N GLY A 650 -1.40 31.71 26.12
CA GLY A 650 -0.95 31.37 27.47
C GLY A 650 0.17 30.33 27.43
N LEU A 651 1.00 30.34 28.46
CA LEU A 651 1.90 29.24 28.75
C LEU A 651 1.08 28.18 29.50
N ARG A 652 1.00 26.95 28.98
CA ARG A 652 0.39 25.82 29.67
C ARG A 652 1.48 24.92 30.21
N THR A 653 1.39 24.58 31.49
CA THR A 653 2.22 23.59 32.15
C THR A 653 1.53 22.24 32.10
N ILE A 654 2.23 21.21 31.64
CA ILE A 654 1.70 19.84 31.66
C ILE A 654 1.58 19.40 33.12
N PRO A 655 0.41 18.86 33.56
CA PRO A 655 0.20 18.42 34.94
C PRO A 655 1.33 17.51 35.41
N THR A 656 1.78 17.70 36.65
CA THR A 656 2.83 16.88 37.31
C THR A 656 4.22 16.90 36.68
N THR A 657 4.49 17.80 35.72
CA THR A 657 5.82 18.00 35.12
C THR A 657 6.22 19.47 35.09
N SER A 658 7.50 19.76 34.85
CA SER A 658 8.01 21.12 34.66
C SER A 658 7.92 21.61 33.20
N ILE A 659 7.30 20.83 32.30
CA ILE A 659 7.25 21.11 30.88
C ILE A 659 6.18 22.16 30.59
N ASN A 660 6.59 23.24 29.92
CA ASN A 660 5.73 24.34 29.53
C ASN A 660 5.68 24.47 28.02
N TYR A 661 4.49 24.66 27.46
CA TYR A 661 4.33 24.92 26.03
C TYR A 661 3.28 26.01 25.76
N ARG A 662 3.39 26.67 24.61
CA ARG A 662 2.49 27.75 24.21
C ARG A 662 1.17 27.20 23.68
N THR A 663 0.07 27.68 24.23
CA THR A 663 -1.28 27.43 23.71
C THR A 663 -1.78 28.63 22.91
N SER A 664 -2.61 28.35 21.92
CA SER A 664 -3.28 29.38 21.12
C SER A 664 -4.73 28.98 20.91
N ASP A 665 -5.54 29.95 20.50
CA ASP A 665 -6.93 29.80 20.11
C ASP A 665 -7.09 28.96 18.83
N VAL A 666 -6.84 27.66 18.95
CA VAL A 666 -6.93 26.68 17.87
C VAL A 666 -8.19 25.86 18.07
N ARG A 667 -9.07 25.92 17.08
CA ARG A 667 -10.26 25.06 17.02
C ARG A 667 -9.81 23.60 16.92
N ALA A 668 -10.25 22.77 17.86
CA ALA A 668 -9.99 21.33 17.83
C ALA A 668 -10.43 20.73 16.47
N PRO A 669 -9.62 19.84 15.87
CA PRO A 669 -10.03 19.04 14.71
C PRO A 669 -11.25 18.15 15.02
N ALA A 670 -11.76 17.47 13.99
CA ALA A 670 -12.81 16.46 14.19
C ALA A 670 -12.36 15.43 15.23
N ILE A 671 -13.25 15.11 16.19
CA ILE A 671 -12.92 14.23 17.31
C ILE A 671 -12.38 12.86 16.87
N GLN A 672 -12.87 12.33 15.75
CA GLN A 672 -12.38 11.09 15.15
C GLN A 672 -10.89 11.16 14.78
N ALA A 673 -10.44 12.29 14.22
CA ALA A 673 -9.03 12.50 13.88
C ALA A 673 -8.16 12.64 15.13
N VAL A 674 -8.68 13.32 16.17
CA VAL A 674 -7.99 13.50 17.45
C VAL A 674 -7.82 12.16 18.19
N VAL A 675 -8.88 11.35 18.26
CA VAL A 675 -8.83 10.01 18.88
C VAL A 675 -7.94 9.08 18.08
N SER A 676 -8.08 9.04 16.74
CA SER A 676 -7.22 8.22 15.88
C SER A 676 -5.74 8.57 16.03
N PHE A 677 -5.39 9.86 16.12
CA PHE A 677 -4.01 10.27 16.35
C PHE A 677 -3.52 9.91 17.76
N GLY A 678 -4.41 9.97 18.76
CA GLY A 678 -4.12 9.47 20.10
C GLY A 678 -3.82 7.97 20.13
N GLU A 679 -4.58 7.16 19.38
CA GLU A 679 -4.28 5.73 19.18
C GLU A 679 -2.90 5.55 18.54
N ASP A 680 -2.60 6.31 17.47
CA ASP A 680 -1.30 6.21 16.78
C ASP A 680 -0.11 6.59 17.69
N LEU A 681 -0.27 7.59 18.57
CA LEU A 681 0.73 7.95 19.58
C LEU A 681 0.96 6.83 20.59
N LEU A 682 -0.12 6.24 21.12
CA LEU A 682 -0.02 5.13 22.06
C LEU A 682 0.59 3.89 21.40
N ASP A 683 0.11 3.48 20.23
CA ASP A 683 0.67 2.35 19.49
C ASP A 683 2.17 2.50 19.20
N THR A 684 2.65 3.74 19.03
CA THR A 684 4.06 4.02 18.75
C THR A 684 4.92 4.05 20.01
N PHE A 685 4.45 4.71 21.08
CA PHE A 685 5.27 5.06 22.23
C PHE A 685 4.84 4.42 23.56
N PHE A 686 3.79 3.59 23.59
CA PHE A 686 3.26 3.03 24.84
C PHE A 686 4.32 2.29 25.70
N PRO A 687 5.21 1.44 25.14
CA PRO A 687 6.27 0.84 25.94
C PRO A 687 7.22 1.86 26.57
N GLN A 688 7.56 2.93 25.83
CA GLN A 688 8.44 4.01 26.31
C GLN A 688 7.75 4.83 27.41
N LEU A 689 6.47 5.14 27.27
CA LEU A 689 5.68 5.82 28.29
C LEU A 689 5.58 4.97 29.57
N LEU A 690 5.34 3.65 29.46
CA LEU A 690 5.27 2.79 30.64
C LEU A 690 6.58 2.76 31.45
N THR A 691 7.73 2.89 30.81
CA THR A 691 9.03 2.87 31.51
C THR A 691 9.32 4.14 32.31
N ASP A 692 8.74 5.29 31.94
CA ASP A 692 9.00 6.57 32.59
C ASP A 692 7.84 6.95 33.52
N SER A 693 8.13 7.00 34.83
CA SER A 693 7.15 7.30 35.87
C SER A 693 6.55 8.71 35.75
N ALA A 694 7.26 9.66 35.13
CA ALA A 694 6.75 11.02 34.91
C ALA A 694 5.54 11.04 33.95
N THR A 695 5.39 10.02 33.10
CA THR A 695 4.33 9.97 32.09
C THR A 695 3.06 9.28 32.58
N HIS A 696 3.13 8.56 33.71
CA HIS A 696 2.02 7.76 34.24
C HIS A 696 0.80 8.62 34.61
N ALA A 697 1.03 9.84 35.12
CA ALA A 697 -0.03 10.78 35.43
C ALA A 697 -0.80 11.21 34.16
N ALA A 698 -0.09 11.49 33.07
CA ALA A 698 -0.70 11.85 31.79
C ALA A 698 -1.48 10.68 31.18
N LEU A 699 -0.99 9.44 31.30
CA LEU A 699 -1.72 8.24 30.88
C LEU A 699 -3.01 8.00 31.68
N ALA A 700 -2.94 8.18 33.00
CA ALA A 700 -4.12 8.08 33.87
C ALA A 700 -5.16 9.17 33.51
N GLU A 701 -4.69 10.37 33.21
CA GLU A 701 -5.52 11.49 32.79
C GLU A 701 -6.18 11.27 31.41
N TYR A 702 -5.42 10.73 30.45
CA TYR A 702 -5.94 10.31 29.14
C TYR A 702 -7.02 9.23 29.28
N THR A 703 -6.76 8.22 30.10
CA THR A 703 -7.72 7.14 30.39
C THR A 703 -9.01 7.69 30.99
N ARG A 704 -8.91 8.66 31.91
CA ARG A 704 -10.08 9.34 32.50
C ARG A 704 -10.87 10.16 31.46
N ALA A 705 -10.19 10.88 30.58
CA ALA A 705 -10.86 11.66 29.52
C ALA A 705 -11.60 10.75 28.54
N LEU A 706 -10.99 9.62 28.14
CA LEU A 706 -11.62 8.63 27.25
C LEU A 706 -12.80 7.90 27.92
N SER A 707 -12.70 7.56 29.20
CA SER A 707 -13.81 6.90 29.91
C SER A 707 -15.02 7.82 30.06
N GLN A 708 -14.80 9.12 30.29
CA GLN A 708 -15.85 10.13 30.27
C GLN A 708 -16.48 10.25 28.88
N TYR A 709 -15.67 10.33 27.83
CA TYR A 709 -16.15 10.41 26.45
C TYR A 709 -16.95 9.19 25.99
N THR A 710 -16.48 7.99 26.29
CA THR A 710 -17.20 6.75 25.96
C THR A 710 -18.52 6.64 26.72
N SER A 711 -18.55 7.06 27.99
CA SER A 711 -19.80 7.13 28.78
C SER A 711 -20.82 8.10 28.17
N GLU A 712 -20.39 9.31 27.79
CA GLU A 712 -21.27 10.29 27.14
C GLU A 712 -21.75 9.81 25.76
N LEU A 713 -20.87 9.21 24.96
CA LEU A 713 -21.26 8.63 23.66
C LEU A 713 -22.30 7.51 23.83
N GLN A 714 -22.19 6.66 24.85
CA GLN A 714 -23.20 5.65 25.13
C GLN A 714 -24.55 6.28 25.48
N ILE A 715 -24.55 7.39 26.24
CA ILE A 715 -25.78 8.15 26.55
C ILE A 715 -26.36 8.75 25.26
N ILE A 716 -25.54 9.41 24.43
CA ILE A 716 -25.97 10.00 23.15
C ILE A 716 -26.54 8.92 22.22
N THR A 717 -25.89 7.76 22.12
CA THR A 717 -26.35 6.63 21.30
C THR A 717 -27.71 6.11 21.78
N LYS A 718 -27.93 6.04 23.09
CA LYS A 718 -29.23 5.69 23.67
C LYS A 718 -30.31 6.74 23.37
N LEU A 719 -29.95 8.03 23.35
CA LEU A 719 -30.85 9.14 23.02
C LEU A 719 -31.15 9.25 21.52
N GLN A 720 -30.28 8.74 20.65
CA GLN A 720 -30.44 8.82 19.20
C GLN A 720 -31.74 8.17 18.73
N THR A 721 -32.13 7.02 19.30
CA THR A 721 -33.36 6.31 18.89
C THR A 721 -34.63 7.08 19.29
N PRO A 722 -34.82 7.52 20.56
CA PRO A 722 -35.91 8.40 20.94
C PRO A 722 -35.95 9.70 20.12
N LEU A 723 -34.82 10.39 19.94
CA LEU A 723 -34.78 11.64 19.19
C LEU A 723 -35.11 11.46 17.71
N ALA A 724 -34.72 10.33 17.10
CA ALA A 724 -35.11 10.00 15.74
C ALA A 724 -36.62 9.82 15.61
N THR A 725 -37.29 9.22 16.61
CA THR A 725 -38.77 9.12 16.61
C THR A 725 -39.43 10.48 16.68
N PHE A 726 -38.94 11.39 17.54
CA PHE A 726 -39.44 12.77 17.59
C PHE A 726 -39.22 13.52 16.27
N GLN A 727 -38.04 13.39 15.66
CA GLN A 727 -37.74 14.01 14.38
C GLN A 727 -38.63 13.46 13.24
N GLN A 728 -38.96 12.16 13.26
CA GLN A 728 -39.91 11.55 12.33
C GLN A 728 -41.33 12.06 12.57
N THR A 729 -41.76 12.23 13.82
CA THR A 729 -43.08 12.80 14.12
C THR A 729 -43.20 14.27 13.69
N ASP A 730 -42.15 15.07 13.85
CA ASP A 730 -42.15 16.47 13.42
C ASP A 730 -42.04 16.60 11.89
N LYS A 731 -41.24 15.76 11.23
CA LYS A 731 -41.23 15.68 9.75
C LYS A 731 -42.58 15.19 9.22
N GLY A 732 -43.26 14.27 9.91
CA GLY A 732 -44.61 13.81 9.57
C GLY A 732 -45.65 14.94 9.70
N LYS A 733 -45.56 15.76 10.75
CA LYS A 733 -46.41 16.95 10.93
C LYS A 733 -46.17 18.03 9.85
N ASN A 734 -44.91 18.25 9.47
CA ASN A 734 -44.54 19.29 8.50
C ASN A 734 -44.66 18.86 7.03
N ASN A 735 -44.72 17.56 6.72
CA ASN A 735 -44.87 17.04 5.34
C ASN A 735 -46.31 16.70 4.94
N LEU A 736 -47.30 16.93 5.80
CA LEU A 736 -48.72 16.85 5.42
C LEU A 736 -49.06 18.04 4.51
N LYS A 737 -48.81 17.89 3.20
CA LYS A 737 -49.54 18.67 2.20
C LYS A 737 -51.04 18.41 2.44
N PRO A 738 -51.89 19.44 2.50
CA PRO A 738 -53.32 19.24 2.67
C PRO A 738 -53.85 18.48 1.45
N ASP A 739 -54.17 17.20 1.64
CA ASP A 739 -55.00 16.48 0.68
C ASP A 739 -56.32 17.26 0.55
N PRO A 740 -56.86 17.45 -0.66
CA PRO A 740 -58.20 18.01 -0.85
C PRO A 740 -59.25 16.96 -0.47
N LYS A 741 -59.21 16.45 0.77
CA LYS A 741 -60.30 15.64 1.33
C LYS A 741 -61.55 16.53 1.37
N SER A 742 -62.66 16.01 0.84
CA SER A 742 -63.98 16.63 0.93
C SER A 742 -64.23 17.11 2.36
N LYS A 743 -64.62 18.39 2.54
CA LYS A 743 -64.93 19.00 3.85
C LYS A 743 -65.84 18.11 4.70
N ARG A 744 -66.71 17.32 4.07
CA ARG A 744 -67.61 16.38 4.73
C ARG A 744 -66.89 15.19 5.36
N LEU A 745 -65.88 14.64 4.68
CA LEU A 745 -65.05 13.56 5.23
C LEU A 745 -64.20 14.06 6.40
N ALA A 746 -63.63 15.27 6.27
CA ALA A 746 -62.84 15.89 7.32
C ALA A 746 -63.67 16.18 8.58
N LEU A 747 -64.91 16.68 8.44
CA LEU A 747 -65.83 16.88 9.55
C LEU A 747 -66.26 15.55 10.20
N HIS A 748 -66.48 14.50 9.41
CA HIS A 748 -66.81 13.18 9.93
C HIS A 748 -65.63 12.57 10.71
N GLU A 749 -64.42 12.59 10.16
CA GLU A 749 -63.19 12.15 10.85
C GLU A 749 -62.95 12.98 12.13
N ALA A 750 -63.14 14.31 12.08
CA ALA A 750 -63.02 15.17 13.25
C ALA A 750 -64.08 14.84 14.32
N SER A 751 -65.32 14.55 13.94
CA SER A 751 -66.39 14.17 14.88
C SER A 751 -66.12 12.85 15.61
N LEU A 752 -65.38 11.92 14.99
CA LEU A 752 -64.95 10.67 15.62
C LEU A 752 -63.84 10.88 16.67
N LEU A 753 -63.11 12.00 16.58
CA LEU A 753 -62.04 12.37 17.50
C LEU A 753 -62.54 13.27 18.64
N VAL A 754 -63.78 13.75 18.58
CA VAL A 754 -64.38 14.51 19.68
C VAL A 754 -64.69 13.54 20.83
N PRO A 755 -64.13 13.76 22.04
CA PRO A 755 -64.44 12.95 23.19
C PRO A 755 -65.94 13.08 23.54
N LEU A 756 -66.50 12.06 24.22
CA LEU A 756 -67.92 12.00 24.64
C LEU A 756 -68.42 13.27 25.35
N TYR A 757 -67.52 14.07 25.92
CA TYR A 757 -67.79 15.39 26.45
C TYR A 757 -66.69 16.36 26.02
N SER A 758 -67.06 17.41 25.30
CA SER A 758 -66.20 18.58 25.03
C SER A 758 -66.95 19.86 25.41
N ARG A 759 -66.23 20.84 25.96
CA ARG A 759 -66.78 22.19 26.24
C ARG A 759 -66.17 23.16 25.24
N GLU A 760 -66.97 23.59 24.29
CA GLU A 760 -66.61 24.65 23.35
C GLU A 760 -67.21 25.97 23.82
N SER A 761 -66.36 26.97 24.05
CA SER A 761 -66.79 28.33 24.34
C SER A 761 -66.88 29.11 23.03
N LEU A 762 -68.08 29.51 22.65
CA LEU A 762 -68.31 30.43 21.53
C LEU A 762 -68.18 31.87 22.06
N GLU A 763 -67.42 32.70 21.36
CA GLU A 763 -67.47 34.15 21.54
C GLU A 763 -68.84 34.64 21.03
N ILE A 764 -69.63 35.26 21.91
CA ILE A 764 -70.92 35.89 21.58
C ILE A 764 -70.71 37.37 21.34
#